data_AF-A0AAJ0FX85-F1
#
_entry.id   AF-A0AAJ0FX85-F1
#
_cell.length_a   1.000
_cell.length_b   1.000
_cell.length_c   1.000
_cell.angle_alpha   90.00
_cell.angle_beta   90.00
_cell.angle_gamma   90.00
#
_symmetry.space_group_name_H-M   'P 1'
#
loop_
_entity.id
_entity.type
_entity.pdbx_description
1 polymer ?
#
loop_
_entity_poly.entity_id
_entity_poly.type
_entity_poly.pdbx_seq_one_letter_code
_entity_poly.pdbx_strand_id
1 'polypeptide(L)'
;MTLHQYDYLLAVGTIFAFLDAWNIGANDVANSWASSVSSRSVTYVQAMIGASLMEFSGALGVGGRVADTIRTKVVDVNAFNQQPALLMLGMVCAVIASSCYLTFATRFGMPVSTTHSILGGVLGMGIGALGNSGITWVGYNKDGSVDLKNGVIQVFLAWVIAPILSGLFGAGIFLITKYGVLLRANPTMKGLILVPIYFWLTASLIVMLLIWKGGDYEVKLTEAQIPGVIVAAGAAWGLLVSVFLVPWLYRVVIKEDWQLKAWHIFQGPFLLRRGEVPPPPENFTGVVRNFYEGHLTREELDSRRARANIHTTEDIEGQHEKTASSSGASAQDDLEPSTSTHKSIVGPKPDAAWYSSAGLWWWFKWVLLRGIDQDVVSSQSKKSVIAGDVEEIHARARHYDNKAEFLYTFLQVMTAAAASFTHGANDVANAVGPYATIYQIWNSGAIPKKAQVDTWILAFGGAGIVIGLWTYGYHIMRNLGNRVTLMSPSRGFSMELGSVITVIMATRLKLPVSTTQCITGAIVGVGLCNGDWRAINWRMVAWIYLGWIITVPATGLISGILMGFITFSPHWTISLGKYGSFPSNLLIERPFHLTYEVQEKRDGESFSRLRVVPGTELNAEILAEKNVNEESATDGEAAIVAGEGEELALVDETGKVVARSNREIIDDSARQTLTSEEIEELKKKGTSAGKDLIAKLMLSHTAIDQKTAYSLAKYRLLKERKFLRRFTVLPLDVVLLGQWLLQDRDAGKVLELRAEMMGLLGCWADVHFGGAPAEVNTVSEPQGGRWLVVDDTGGLLVAAMADRMGILHQENQGEDDDEEENEKGDHINGEGHVEDKQTPVVNGIAQQEEQQQQPSSPKTTRHYKKRPRRDDLDEHYAPINTITLIHANSQPNLSILRYFDYDATDPNPTYPYHPLFTNLLPISWLQLVSPQDDVVYSEQPPDVAPEELATWKANRRGNYHRKRRRWARSREIVDSTRLGGFSGLAVASTMDPVSILRHTLPLLAGGSPIAIYSPTIEPLSQLADCFSIGRRAAWVSSPPTEVEGKTQAELDRWGGSEEFPINPSLVLGAAVQSSRARRWQVLPGRTHPFMTGRGGADGFLFTGWRAIPAEGRISARGKFQKKVK
;
A
#
# COMPACT_ATOMS: atom_id res chain seq x y z
N MET A 1 -9.93 -11.47 -21.93
CA MET A 1 -10.46 -11.91 -20.63
C MET A 1 -9.97 -10.90 -19.61
N THR A 2 -10.85 -10.40 -18.75
CA THR A 2 -10.52 -9.38 -17.76
C THR A 2 -9.44 -9.90 -16.80
N LEU A 3 -8.42 -9.06 -16.54
CA LEU A 3 -7.29 -9.44 -15.70
C LEU A 3 -7.55 -9.06 -14.23
N HIS A 4 -8.52 -9.75 -13.59
CA HIS A 4 -8.90 -9.51 -12.18
C HIS A 4 -7.74 -9.61 -11.19
N GLN A 5 -6.71 -10.39 -11.53
CA GLN A 5 -5.47 -10.48 -10.75
C GLN A 5 -4.71 -9.14 -10.62
N TYR A 6 -5.06 -8.12 -11.42
CA TYR A 6 -4.41 -6.79 -11.41
C TYR A 6 -5.37 -5.65 -11.05
N ASP A 7 -6.50 -5.93 -10.38
CA ASP A 7 -7.48 -4.91 -9.98
C ASP A 7 -6.84 -3.79 -9.13
N TYR A 8 -5.84 -4.14 -8.31
CA TYR A 8 -5.07 -3.16 -7.53
C TYR A 8 -4.29 -2.16 -8.41
N LEU A 9 -3.73 -2.60 -9.56
CA LEU A 9 -3.03 -1.71 -10.49
C LEU A 9 -4.01 -0.76 -11.18
N LEU A 10 -5.23 -1.23 -11.50
CA LEU A 10 -6.27 -0.36 -12.03
C LEU A 10 -6.71 0.68 -11.00
N ALA A 11 -6.91 0.29 -9.74
CA ALA A 11 -7.32 1.20 -8.67
C ALA A 11 -6.27 2.29 -8.44
N VAL A 12 -4.99 1.91 -8.28
CA VAL A 12 -3.88 2.85 -8.14
C VAL A 12 -3.74 3.73 -9.38
N GLY A 13 -3.78 3.14 -10.58
CA GLY A 13 -3.73 3.87 -11.84
C GLY A 13 -4.85 4.91 -11.97
N THR A 14 -6.07 4.59 -11.54
CA THR A 14 -7.21 5.51 -11.55
C THR A 14 -6.98 6.70 -10.63
N ILE A 15 -6.55 6.45 -9.38
CA ILE A 15 -6.30 7.51 -8.38
C ILE A 15 -5.23 8.48 -8.89
N PHE A 16 -4.10 7.96 -9.34
CA PHE A 16 -3.00 8.80 -9.79
C PHE A 16 -3.27 9.45 -11.14
N ALA A 17 -4.06 8.85 -12.04
CA ALA A 17 -4.50 9.51 -13.27
C ALA A 17 -5.43 10.68 -12.98
N PHE A 18 -6.32 10.55 -11.99
CA PHE A 18 -7.12 11.68 -11.52
C PHE A 18 -6.24 12.78 -10.93
N LEU A 19 -5.24 12.41 -10.11
CA LEU A 19 -4.30 13.36 -9.54
C LEU A 19 -3.46 14.05 -10.62
N ASP A 20 -3.07 13.34 -11.67
CA ASP A 20 -2.34 13.92 -12.81
C ASP A 20 -3.23 14.92 -13.57
N ALA A 21 -4.50 14.57 -13.84
CA ALA A 21 -5.50 15.48 -14.42
C ALA A 21 -5.74 16.71 -13.53
N TRP A 22 -5.84 16.52 -12.22
CA TRP A 22 -5.93 17.59 -11.23
C TRP A 22 -4.70 18.51 -11.27
N ASN A 23 -3.50 17.95 -11.39
CA ASN A 23 -2.28 18.73 -11.52
C ASN A 23 -2.18 19.50 -12.83
N ILE A 24 -2.69 18.96 -13.94
CA ILE A 24 -2.80 19.69 -15.21
C ILE A 24 -3.67 20.93 -15.03
N GLY A 25 -4.82 20.77 -14.36
CA GLY A 25 -5.68 21.89 -13.95
C GLY A 25 -4.99 22.94 -13.09
N ALA A 26 -4.27 22.48 -12.06
CA ALA A 26 -3.61 23.36 -11.11
C ALA A 26 -2.38 24.08 -11.70
N ASN A 27 -1.62 23.42 -12.57
CA ASN A 27 -0.37 23.95 -13.08
C ASN A 27 -0.56 24.78 -14.35
N ASP A 28 -1.34 24.28 -15.30
CA ASP A 28 -1.27 24.78 -16.68
C ASP A 28 -2.46 25.68 -17.09
N VAL A 29 -3.60 25.64 -16.39
CA VAL A 29 -4.73 26.54 -16.70
C VAL A 29 -4.37 28.02 -16.47
N ALA A 30 -3.42 28.27 -15.58
CA ALA A 30 -2.85 29.61 -15.40
C ALA A 30 -2.27 30.17 -16.71
N ASN A 31 -1.78 29.33 -17.63
CA ASN A 31 -1.24 29.76 -18.92
C ASN A 31 -2.26 30.52 -19.78
N SER A 32 -3.55 30.22 -19.62
CA SER A 32 -4.62 30.81 -20.44
C SER A 32 -5.25 32.04 -19.81
N TRP A 33 -5.30 32.12 -18.47
CA TRP A 33 -6.06 33.17 -17.77
C TRP A 33 -5.22 34.09 -16.88
N ALA A 34 -3.97 33.76 -16.59
CA ALA A 34 -3.11 34.60 -15.74
C ALA A 34 -2.90 35.99 -16.32
N SER A 35 -2.74 36.09 -17.64
CA SER A 35 -2.56 37.37 -18.32
C SER A 35 -3.80 38.26 -18.18
N SER A 36 -5.00 37.66 -18.28
CA SER A 36 -6.30 38.32 -18.18
C SER A 36 -6.66 38.76 -16.76
N VAL A 37 -6.25 38.00 -15.75
CA VAL A 37 -6.40 38.36 -14.32
C VAL A 37 -5.37 39.44 -13.95
N SER A 38 -4.13 39.31 -14.41
CA SER A 38 -3.04 40.26 -14.10
C SER A 38 -3.23 41.62 -14.77
N SER A 39 -3.81 41.65 -15.98
CA SER A 39 -4.19 42.88 -16.68
C SER A 39 -5.48 43.51 -16.14
N ARG A 40 -6.15 42.88 -15.17
CA ARG A 40 -7.45 43.30 -14.63
C ARG A 40 -8.59 43.35 -15.66
N SER A 41 -8.47 42.60 -16.76
CA SER A 41 -9.56 42.45 -17.74
C SER A 41 -10.73 41.64 -17.19
N VAL A 42 -10.45 40.64 -16.37
CA VAL A 42 -11.45 39.82 -15.66
C VAL A 42 -11.06 39.65 -14.20
N THR A 43 -12.07 39.43 -13.35
CA THR A 43 -11.84 39.02 -11.97
C THR A 43 -11.36 37.57 -11.92
N TYR A 44 -10.67 37.20 -10.83
CA TYR A 44 -10.19 35.84 -10.64
C TYR A 44 -11.33 34.80 -10.71
N VAL A 45 -12.48 35.07 -10.07
CA VAL A 45 -13.65 34.18 -10.10
C VAL A 45 -14.21 34.02 -11.53
N GLN A 46 -14.30 35.12 -12.29
CA GLN A 46 -14.73 35.06 -13.70
C GLN A 46 -13.78 34.22 -14.55
N ALA A 47 -12.47 34.35 -14.34
CA ALA A 47 -11.47 33.53 -15.00
C ALA A 47 -11.63 32.04 -14.66
N MET A 48 -11.89 31.70 -13.38
CA MET A 48 -12.11 30.30 -12.97
C MET A 48 -13.34 29.69 -13.63
N ILE A 49 -14.47 30.40 -13.68
CA ILE A 49 -15.69 29.92 -14.35
C ILE A 49 -15.45 29.76 -15.86
N GLY A 50 -14.84 30.75 -16.50
CA GLY A 50 -14.53 30.71 -17.94
C GLY A 50 -13.59 29.56 -18.29
N ALA A 51 -12.54 29.37 -17.51
CA ALA A 51 -11.63 28.24 -17.64
C ALA A 51 -12.35 26.90 -17.47
N SER A 52 -13.17 26.73 -16.42
CA SER A 52 -13.87 25.46 -16.20
C SER A 52 -14.72 25.02 -17.38
N LEU A 53 -15.45 25.97 -17.99
CA LEU A 53 -16.26 25.69 -19.17
C LEU A 53 -15.41 25.35 -20.39
N MET A 54 -14.37 26.14 -20.66
CA MET A 54 -13.56 26.00 -21.87
C MET A 54 -12.60 24.81 -21.82
N GLU A 55 -11.94 24.57 -20.67
CA GLU A 55 -11.09 23.39 -20.45
C GLU A 55 -11.89 22.10 -20.59
N PHE A 56 -13.04 22.00 -19.90
CA PHE A 56 -13.88 20.82 -19.94
C PHE A 56 -14.45 20.56 -21.34
N SER A 57 -14.90 21.61 -22.03
CA SER A 57 -15.40 21.51 -23.40
C SER A 57 -14.30 21.10 -24.39
N GLY A 58 -13.07 21.63 -24.22
CA GLY A 58 -11.92 21.25 -25.03
C GLY A 58 -11.52 19.80 -24.82
N ALA A 59 -11.46 19.36 -23.55
CA ALA A 59 -11.11 18.00 -23.16
C ALA A 59 -12.10 16.96 -23.73
N LEU A 60 -13.41 17.19 -23.56
CA LEU A 60 -14.45 16.30 -24.08
C LEU A 60 -14.56 16.34 -25.60
N GLY A 61 -14.56 17.54 -26.19
CA GLY A 61 -14.86 17.72 -27.60
C GLY A 61 -13.73 17.27 -28.53
N VAL A 62 -12.47 17.38 -28.09
CA VAL A 62 -11.31 17.22 -28.98
C VAL A 62 -10.11 16.49 -28.35
N GLY A 63 -10.25 15.96 -27.12
CA GLY A 63 -9.14 15.33 -26.38
C GLY A 63 -8.73 13.92 -26.85
N GLY A 64 -9.65 13.14 -27.44
CA GLY A 64 -9.45 11.70 -27.68
C GLY A 64 -8.30 11.33 -28.63
N ARG A 65 -7.97 12.17 -29.63
CA ARG A 65 -6.96 11.82 -30.66
C ARG A 65 -5.50 12.07 -30.24
N VAL A 66 -5.25 12.83 -29.16
CA VAL A 66 -3.86 13.16 -28.74
C VAL A 66 -3.26 12.07 -27.86
N ALA A 67 -4.10 11.29 -27.18
CA ALA A 67 -3.70 10.19 -26.30
C ALA A 67 -2.77 9.17 -26.98
N ASP A 68 -3.01 8.86 -28.26
CA ASP A 68 -2.21 7.90 -29.03
C ASP A 68 -0.75 8.35 -29.22
N THR A 69 -0.49 9.66 -29.23
CA THR A 69 0.83 10.23 -29.50
C THR A 69 1.80 10.02 -28.33
N ILE A 70 1.29 10.06 -27.09
CA ILE A 70 2.10 9.91 -25.88
C ILE A 70 2.56 8.45 -25.70
N ARG A 71 1.68 7.50 -26.06
CA ARG A 71 1.93 6.07 -25.93
C ARG A 71 2.96 5.53 -26.92
N THR A 72 2.91 5.99 -28.18
CA THR A 72 3.59 5.31 -29.29
C THR A 72 4.93 5.91 -29.69
N LYS A 73 5.23 7.14 -29.28
CA LYS A 73 6.41 7.87 -29.78
C LYS A 73 7.66 7.76 -28.91
N VAL A 74 7.54 7.29 -27.68
CA VAL A 74 8.66 7.23 -26.71
C VAL A 74 9.16 5.79 -26.53
N VAL A 75 8.25 4.83 -26.44
CA VAL A 75 8.54 3.43 -26.14
C VAL A 75 7.92 2.55 -27.22
N ASP A 76 8.65 1.53 -27.69
CA ASP A 76 8.11 0.56 -28.63
C ASP A 76 7.12 -0.37 -27.91
N VAL A 77 5.84 -0.07 -28.08
CA VAL A 77 4.73 -0.82 -27.48
C VAL A 77 4.73 -2.28 -27.94
N ASN A 78 5.29 -2.58 -29.12
CA ASN A 78 5.34 -3.95 -29.63
C ASN A 78 6.25 -4.87 -28.80
N ALA A 79 7.27 -4.30 -28.14
CA ALA A 79 8.14 -5.05 -27.24
C ALA A 79 7.38 -5.65 -26.04
N PHE A 80 6.21 -5.09 -25.70
CA PHE A 80 5.36 -5.56 -24.60
C PHE A 80 4.27 -6.55 -25.03
N ASN A 81 4.20 -6.93 -26.31
CA ASN A 81 3.15 -7.84 -26.80
C ASN A 81 3.14 -9.20 -26.07
N GLN A 82 4.31 -9.67 -25.64
CA GLN A 82 4.42 -10.92 -24.86
C GLN A 82 3.99 -10.74 -23.39
N GLN A 83 4.07 -9.52 -22.86
CA GLN A 83 3.74 -9.20 -21.46
C GLN A 83 2.95 -7.87 -21.35
N PRO A 84 1.67 -7.84 -21.74
CA PRO A 84 0.85 -6.63 -21.67
C PRO A 84 0.73 -6.05 -20.26
N ALA A 85 0.75 -6.90 -19.23
CA ALA A 85 0.71 -6.49 -17.84
C ALA A 85 1.92 -5.64 -17.42
N LEU A 86 3.09 -5.85 -18.03
CA LEU A 86 4.30 -5.07 -17.75
C LEU A 86 4.16 -3.64 -18.28
N LEU A 87 3.53 -3.47 -19.45
CA LEU A 87 3.20 -2.14 -19.99
C LEU A 87 2.18 -1.42 -19.12
N MET A 88 1.16 -2.14 -18.62
CA MET A 88 0.17 -1.59 -17.69
C MET A 88 0.83 -1.08 -16.41
N LEU A 89 1.71 -1.89 -15.80
CA LEU A 89 2.51 -1.48 -14.65
C LEU A 89 3.37 -0.25 -14.98
N GLY A 90 4.05 -0.25 -16.12
CA GLY A 90 4.87 0.88 -16.56
C GLY A 90 4.08 2.18 -16.71
N MET A 91 2.86 2.11 -17.26
CA MET A 91 1.96 3.28 -17.36
C MET A 91 1.49 3.76 -15.99
N VAL A 92 1.21 2.85 -15.04
CA VAL A 92 0.91 3.23 -13.64
C VAL A 92 2.10 3.98 -13.03
N CYS A 93 3.32 3.45 -13.19
CA CYS A 93 4.54 4.11 -12.70
C CYS A 93 4.75 5.50 -13.32
N ALA A 94 4.52 5.65 -14.62
CA ALA A 94 4.64 6.92 -15.33
C ALA A 94 3.67 7.98 -14.80
N VAL A 95 2.42 7.60 -14.56
CA VAL A 95 1.38 8.52 -14.03
C VAL A 95 1.66 8.87 -12.58
N ILE A 96 2.09 7.93 -11.75
CA ILE A 96 2.53 8.20 -10.37
C ILE A 96 3.67 9.22 -10.35
N ALA A 97 4.70 9.00 -11.18
CA ALA A 97 5.85 9.87 -11.25
C ALA A 97 5.47 11.29 -11.71
N SER A 98 4.64 11.39 -12.75
CA SER A 98 4.16 12.67 -13.28
C SER A 98 3.36 13.44 -12.23
N SER A 99 2.31 12.81 -11.68
CA SER A 99 1.41 13.46 -10.73
C SER A 99 2.11 13.89 -9.43
N CYS A 100 3.01 13.07 -8.89
CA CYS A 100 3.76 13.43 -7.68
C CYS A 100 4.69 14.62 -7.93
N TYR A 101 5.43 14.61 -9.05
CA TYR A 101 6.33 15.70 -9.41
C TYR A 101 5.56 17.00 -9.67
N LEU A 102 4.45 16.95 -10.42
CA LEU A 102 3.63 18.13 -10.70
C LEU A 102 3.01 18.72 -9.44
N THR A 103 2.54 17.88 -8.51
CA THR A 103 2.02 18.34 -7.21
C THR A 103 3.08 19.14 -6.45
N PHE A 104 4.32 18.61 -6.43
CA PHE A 104 5.46 19.26 -5.82
C PHE A 104 5.84 20.56 -6.55
N ALA A 105 6.00 20.55 -7.86
CA ALA A 105 6.35 21.73 -8.66
C ALA A 105 5.31 22.86 -8.49
N THR A 106 4.03 22.51 -8.52
CA THR A 106 2.91 23.44 -8.33
C THR A 106 2.91 24.03 -6.92
N ARG A 107 3.27 23.27 -5.89
CA ARG A 107 3.42 23.77 -4.50
C ARG A 107 4.41 24.92 -4.40
N PHE A 108 5.55 24.81 -5.09
CA PHE A 108 6.57 25.86 -5.17
C PHE A 108 6.22 26.95 -6.18
N GLY A 109 5.11 26.81 -6.89
CA GLY A 109 4.66 27.74 -7.92
C GLY A 109 5.63 27.81 -9.10
N MET A 110 6.30 26.71 -9.42
CA MET A 110 7.17 26.59 -10.59
C MET A 110 6.30 26.14 -11.78
N PRO A 111 6.13 26.98 -12.82
CA PRO A 111 5.33 26.61 -13.99
C PRO A 111 6.12 25.61 -14.84
N VAL A 112 5.78 24.33 -14.70
CA VAL A 112 6.40 23.22 -15.42
C VAL A 112 5.53 22.77 -16.60
N SER A 113 6.02 21.82 -17.40
CA SER A 113 5.30 21.24 -18.53
C SER A 113 4.75 19.87 -18.16
N THR A 114 3.43 19.72 -18.15
CA THR A 114 2.76 18.43 -17.88
C THR A 114 3.04 17.40 -18.98
N THR A 115 3.07 17.82 -20.24
CA THR A 115 3.44 16.97 -21.38
C THR A 115 4.85 16.38 -21.21
N HIS A 116 5.81 17.17 -20.72
CA HIS A 116 7.16 16.69 -20.45
C HIS A 116 7.26 15.81 -19.21
N SER A 117 6.41 16.08 -18.21
CA SER A 117 6.32 15.27 -16.99
C SER A 117 5.90 13.83 -17.32
N ILE A 118 4.82 13.66 -18.10
CA ILE A 118 4.38 12.31 -18.48
C ILE A 118 5.33 11.64 -19.48
N LEU A 119 5.89 12.39 -20.45
CA LEU A 119 6.89 11.84 -21.37
C LEU A 119 8.15 11.39 -20.63
N GLY A 120 8.59 12.12 -19.61
CA GLY A 120 9.67 11.72 -18.72
C GLY A 120 9.32 10.46 -17.94
N GLY A 121 8.12 10.37 -17.38
CA GLY A 121 7.61 9.16 -16.71
C GLY A 121 7.59 7.93 -17.63
N VAL A 122 7.09 8.07 -18.86
CA VAL A 122 7.06 7.01 -19.89
C VAL A 122 8.47 6.62 -20.33
N LEU A 123 9.39 7.58 -20.46
CA LEU A 123 10.80 7.31 -20.72
C LEU A 123 11.43 6.51 -19.58
N GLY A 124 11.18 6.93 -18.33
CA GLY A 124 11.70 6.29 -17.12
C GLY A 124 11.26 4.84 -16.97
N MET A 125 9.96 4.56 -17.14
CA MET A 125 9.46 3.18 -17.10
C MET A 125 9.95 2.36 -18.29
N GLY A 126 10.13 2.96 -19.47
CA GLY A 126 10.76 2.34 -20.62
C GLY A 126 12.19 1.88 -20.33
N ILE A 127 13.02 2.75 -19.73
CA ILE A 127 14.38 2.39 -19.26
C ILE A 127 14.31 1.28 -18.22
N GLY A 128 13.41 1.41 -17.24
CA GLY A 128 13.27 0.44 -16.15
C GLY A 128 12.79 -0.94 -16.59
N ALA A 129 11.98 -1.02 -17.65
CA ALA A 129 11.38 -2.25 -18.15
C ALA A 129 12.22 -2.93 -19.24
N LEU A 130 12.73 -2.17 -20.21
CA LEU A 130 13.38 -2.69 -21.42
C LEU A 130 14.89 -2.36 -21.52
N GLY A 131 15.42 -1.53 -20.62
CA GLY A 131 16.76 -0.98 -20.72
C GLY A 131 16.91 0.07 -21.83
N ASN A 132 18.13 0.59 -21.99
CA ASN A 132 18.42 1.70 -22.93
C ASN A 132 18.12 1.35 -24.41
N SER A 133 18.16 0.06 -24.77
CA SER A 133 17.91 -0.43 -26.13
C SER A 133 16.43 -0.44 -26.53
N GLY A 134 15.52 -0.44 -25.56
CA GLY A 134 14.07 -0.44 -25.81
C GLY A 134 13.46 0.93 -26.15
N ILE A 135 14.30 1.97 -26.22
CA ILE A 135 13.88 3.37 -26.35
C ILE A 135 14.27 3.91 -27.71
N THR A 136 13.30 4.53 -28.39
CA THR A 136 13.56 5.22 -29.65
C THR A 136 14.11 6.61 -29.39
N TRP A 137 15.43 6.72 -29.22
CA TRP A 137 16.10 8.02 -29.01
C TRP A 137 15.98 8.94 -30.24
N VAL A 138 16.21 8.38 -31.42
CA VAL A 138 16.13 9.07 -32.72
C VAL A 138 15.35 8.19 -33.70
N GLY A 139 14.33 8.75 -34.35
CA GLY A 139 13.61 8.10 -35.44
C GLY A 139 14.40 8.12 -36.74
N TYR A 140 14.32 7.05 -37.52
CA TYR A 140 14.90 6.96 -38.86
C TYR A 140 13.80 6.61 -39.86
N ASN A 141 13.78 7.30 -41.00
CA ASN A 141 12.94 6.94 -42.14
C ASN A 141 13.46 5.64 -42.79
N LYS A 142 12.61 5.01 -43.61
CA LYS A 142 12.98 3.81 -44.39
C LYS A 142 14.19 4.03 -45.32
N ASP A 143 14.48 5.29 -45.66
CA ASP A 143 15.60 5.69 -46.52
C ASP A 143 16.89 6.00 -45.73
N GLY A 144 16.92 5.77 -44.42
CA GLY A 144 18.08 6.03 -43.55
C GLY A 144 18.26 7.50 -43.12
N SER A 145 17.41 8.41 -43.60
CA SER A 145 17.40 9.81 -43.14
C SER A 145 16.80 9.94 -41.74
N VAL A 146 17.31 10.89 -40.95
CA VAL A 146 16.80 11.17 -39.60
C VAL A 146 15.39 11.74 -39.69
N ASP A 147 14.43 11.07 -39.05
CA ASP A 147 13.07 11.57 -38.90
C ASP A 147 12.94 12.30 -37.57
N LEU A 148 13.05 13.63 -37.62
CA LEU A 148 12.93 14.51 -36.45
C LEU A 148 11.53 14.47 -35.82
N LYS A 149 10.52 13.84 -36.46
CA LYS A 149 9.16 13.72 -35.94
C LYS A 149 8.94 12.51 -35.04
N ASN A 150 9.93 11.61 -34.94
CA ASN A 150 9.84 10.36 -34.20
C ASN A 150 11.01 10.21 -33.20
N GLY A 151 10.71 9.64 -32.03
CA GLY A 151 11.66 9.43 -30.94
C GLY A 151 11.78 10.58 -29.94
N VAL A 152 12.63 10.40 -28.93
CA VAL A 152 12.81 11.34 -27.80
C VAL A 152 13.38 12.70 -28.24
N ILE A 153 14.15 12.74 -29.34
CA ILE A 153 14.74 13.98 -29.87
C ILE A 153 13.72 15.10 -30.13
N GLN A 154 12.48 14.74 -30.51
CA GLN A 154 11.42 15.74 -30.77
C GLN A 154 11.03 16.53 -29.51
N VAL A 155 11.18 15.92 -28.31
CA VAL A 155 10.87 16.56 -27.02
C VAL A 155 11.88 17.66 -26.75
N PHE A 156 13.17 17.39 -26.96
CA PHE A 156 14.23 18.37 -26.80
C PHE A 156 14.16 19.49 -27.84
N LEU A 157 13.80 19.17 -29.10
CA LEU A 157 13.60 20.17 -30.14
C LEU A 157 12.43 21.11 -29.82
N ALA A 158 11.36 20.60 -29.21
CA ALA A 158 10.21 21.40 -28.80
C ALA A 158 10.58 22.48 -27.76
N TRP A 159 11.58 22.24 -26.89
CA TRP A 159 12.05 23.22 -25.89
C TRP A 159 12.58 24.52 -26.51
N VAL A 160 13.06 24.44 -27.75
CA VAL A 160 13.62 25.58 -28.46
C VAL A 160 12.61 26.11 -29.47
N ILE A 161 12.03 25.23 -30.30
CA ILE A 161 11.19 25.65 -31.42
C ILE A 161 9.89 26.29 -30.93
N ALA A 162 9.21 25.71 -29.93
CA ALA A 162 7.89 26.17 -29.53
C ALA A 162 7.90 27.55 -28.84
N PRO A 163 8.78 27.85 -27.87
CA PRO A 163 8.86 29.20 -27.29
C PRO A 163 9.27 30.26 -28.31
N ILE A 164 10.23 29.95 -29.19
CA ILE A 164 10.70 30.92 -30.21
C ILE A 164 9.58 31.24 -31.19
N LEU A 165 8.92 30.21 -31.73
CA LEU A 165 7.84 30.39 -32.69
C LEU A 165 6.67 31.18 -32.08
N SER A 166 6.31 30.87 -30.84
CA SER A 166 5.28 31.59 -30.09
C SER A 166 5.68 33.04 -29.78
N GLY A 167 6.94 33.26 -29.42
CA GLY A 167 7.51 34.59 -29.23
C GLY A 167 7.46 35.44 -30.49
N LEU A 168 7.77 34.86 -31.66
CA LEU A 168 7.69 35.53 -32.95
C LEU A 168 6.25 35.88 -33.32
N PHE A 169 5.30 34.96 -33.17
CA PHE A 169 3.89 35.25 -33.44
C PHE A 169 3.31 36.29 -32.48
N GLY A 170 3.57 36.15 -31.18
CA GLY A 170 3.12 37.10 -30.16
C GLY A 170 3.71 38.49 -30.39
N ALA A 171 5.02 38.58 -30.67
CA ALA A 171 5.68 39.83 -31.03
C ALA A 171 5.09 40.44 -32.31
N GLY A 172 4.87 39.63 -33.35
CA GLY A 172 4.25 40.09 -34.60
C GLY A 172 2.87 40.69 -34.39
N ILE A 173 1.99 40.00 -33.64
CA ILE A 173 0.64 40.47 -33.32
C ILE A 173 0.69 41.76 -32.49
N PHE A 174 1.59 41.83 -31.51
CA PHE A 174 1.75 43.01 -30.69
C PHE A 174 2.30 44.19 -31.48
N LEU A 175 3.26 44.00 -32.39
CA LEU A 175 3.80 45.07 -33.24
C LEU A 175 2.74 45.62 -34.20
N ILE A 176 1.92 44.73 -34.80
CA ILE A 176 0.76 45.14 -35.61
C ILE A 176 -0.20 45.99 -34.78
N THR A 177 -0.51 45.55 -33.56
CA THR A 177 -1.37 46.29 -32.62
C THR A 177 -0.76 47.62 -32.18
N LYS A 178 0.54 47.63 -31.86
CA LYS A 178 1.28 48.79 -31.36
C LYS A 178 1.34 49.90 -32.39
N TYR A 179 1.75 49.61 -33.63
CA TYR A 179 1.88 50.61 -34.69
C TYR A 179 0.57 50.87 -35.46
N GLY A 180 -0.35 49.89 -35.47
CA GLY A 180 -1.66 50.01 -36.10
C GLY A 180 -2.69 50.76 -35.25
N VAL A 181 -2.62 50.63 -33.91
CA VAL A 181 -3.59 51.19 -32.97
C VAL A 181 -2.93 52.07 -31.91
N LEU A 182 -2.11 51.49 -31.04
CA LEU A 182 -1.72 52.10 -29.77
C LEU A 182 -0.88 53.38 -29.91
N LEU A 183 -0.09 53.52 -30.98
CA LEU A 183 0.74 54.70 -31.26
C LEU A 183 0.13 55.65 -32.30
N ARG A 184 -1.04 55.34 -32.86
CA ARG A 184 -1.69 56.20 -33.87
C ARG A 184 -2.47 57.34 -33.20
N ALA A 185 -2.69 58.42 -33.95
CA ALA A 185 -3.64 59.46 -33.55
C ALA A 185 -5.06 58.85 -33.43
N ASN A 186 -5.75 59.14 -32.33
CA ASN A 186 -7.04 58.54 -31.94
C ASN A 186 -7.01 57.00 -31.83
N PRO A 187 -6.26 56.44 -30.86
CA PRO A 187 -6.07 55.00 -30.72
C PRO A 187 -7.38 54.25 -30.48
N THR A 188 -8.33 54.84 -29.74
CA THR A 188 -9.64 54.24 -29.44
C THR A 188 -10.46 53.94 -30.71
N MET A 189 -10.51 54.88 -31.67
CA MET A 189 -11.25 54.69 -32.94
C MET A 189 -10.59 53.63 -33.83
N LYS A 190 -9.26 53.61 -33.90
CA LYS A 190 -8.52 52.59 -34.67
C LYS A 190 -8.65 51.21 -34.06
N GLY A 191 -8.65 51.12 -32.73
CA GLY A 191 -8.93 49.87 -32.00
C GLY A 191 -10.32 49.34 -32.32
N LEU A 192 -11.34 50.20 -32.29
CA LEU A 192 -12.73 49.81 -32.57
C LEU A 192 -12.91 49.20 -33.97
N ILE A 193 -12.21 49.73 -34.98
CA ILE A 193 -12.23 49.20 -36.36
C ILE A 193 -11.59 47.81 -36.44
N LEU A 194 -10.55 47.55 -35.64
CA LEU A 194 -9.81 46.28 -35.66
C LEU A 194 -10.46 45.18 -34.82
N VAL A 195 -11.35 45.52 -33.87
CA VAL A 195 -12.04 44.54 -33.01
C VAL A 195 -12.70 43.40 -33.83
N PRO A 196 -13.57 43.65 -34.83
CA PRO A 196 -14.17 42.57 -35.63
C PRO A 196 -13.17 41.68 -36.36
N ILE A 197 -12.05 42.25 -36.81
CA ILE A 197 -11.01 41.52 -37.55
C ILE A 197 -10.31 40.52 -36.63
N TYR A 198 -10.02 40.91 -35.38
CA TYR A 198 -9.43 40.00 -34.40
C TYR A 198 -10.43 38.94 -33.94
N PHE A 199 -11.71 39.28 -33.73
CA PHE A 199 -12.77 38.30 -33.48
C PHE A 199 -12.90 37.27 -34.61
N TRP A 200 -12.84 37.71 -35.86
CA TRP A 200 -12.81 36.85 -37.03
C TRP A 200 -11.60 35.90 -37.02
N LEU A 201 -10.40 36.43 -36.79
CA LEU A 201 -9.16 35.65 -36.77
C LEU A 201 -9.20 34.57 -35.69
N THR A 202 -9.55 34.92 -34.45
CA THR A 202 -9.60 33.97 -33.33
C THR A 202 -10.67 32.90 -33.53
N ALA A 203 -11.86 33.26 -34.02
CA ALA A 203 -12.89 32.27 -34.35
C ALA A 203 -12.43 31.30 -35.46
N SER A 204 -11.74 31.81 -36.48
CA SER A 204 -11.16 30.98 -37.53
C SER A 204 -10.15 29.98 -36.97
N LEU A 205 -9.32 30.37 -36.01
CA LEU A 205 -8.36 29.47 -35.36
C LEU A 205 -9.04 28.36 -34.55
N ILE A 206 -10.12 28.66 -33.82
CA ILE A 206 -10.89 27.63 -33.09
C ILE A 206 -11.54 26.65 -34.07
N VAL A 207 -12.17 27.13 -35.14
CA VAL A 207 -12.76 26.27 -36.17
C VAL A 207 -11.68 25.42 -36.86
N MET A 208 -10.50 25.99 -37.11
CA MET A 208 -9.34 25.28 -37.64
C MET A 208 -8.91 24.13 -36.71
N LEU A 209 -8.86 24.36 -35.39
CA LEU A 209 -8.59 23.32 -34.41
C LEU A 209 -9.68 22.24 -34.42
N LEU A 210 -10.96 22.61 -34.42
CA LEU A 210 -12.08 21.66 -34.44
C LEU A 210 -12.10 20.77 -35.68
N ILE A 211 -11.72 21.28 -36.85
CA ILE A 211 -11.70 20.50 -38.10
C ILE A 211 -10.44 19.62 -38.17
N TRP A 212 -9.25 20.18 -37.92
CA TRP A 212 -8.00 19.42 -38.06
C TRP A 212 -7.83 18.37 -36.95
N LYS A 213 -8.30 18.69 -35.75
CA LYS A 213 -8.13 17.81 -34.60
C LYS A 213 -9.33 16.91 -34.37
N GLY A 214 -10.56 17.44 -34.48
CA GLY A 214 -11.89 16.79 -34.50
C GLY A 214 -12.20 15.69 -33.48
N GLY A 215 -13.38 15.69 -32.85
CA GLY A 215 -13.87 14.59 -32.01
C GLY A 215 -14.34 13.36 -32.81
N ASP A 216 -15.29 12.59 -32.29
CA ASP A 216 -15.95 11.46 -32.97
C ASP A 216 -16.87 11.89 -34.14
N TYR A 217 -17.03 13.20 -34.36
CA TYR A 217 -17.79 13.73 -35.50
C TYR A 217 -16.91 13.75 -36.76
N GLU A 218 -17.18 12.86 -37.71
CA GLU A 218 -16.52 12.87 -39.02
C GLU A 218 -17.13 13.92 -39.94
N VAL A 219 -16.48 15.08 -40.06
CA VAL A 219 -16.83 16.05 -41.09
C VAL A 219 -16.19 15.64 -42.41
N LYS A 220 -16.99 15.10 -43.35
CA LYS A 220 -16.54 14.72 -44.69
C LYS A 220 -16.36 15.96 -45.58
N LEU A 221 -15.29 16.72 -45.34
CA LEU A 221 -14.87 17.84 -46.19
C LEU A 221 -13.67 17.42 -47.04
N THR A 222 -13.62 17.87 -48.30
CA THR A 222 -12.40 17.73 -49.11
C THR A 222 -11.32 18.70 -48.65
N GLU A 223 -10.04 18.37 -48.85
CA GLU A 223 -8.91 19.23 -48.43
C GLU A 223 -9.00 20.66 -48.97
N ALA A 224 -9.62 20.85 -50.14
CA ALA A 224 -9.87 22.16 -50.74
C ALA A 224 -11.01 22.96 -50.08
N GLN A 225 -12.00 22.28 -49.48
CA GLN A 225 -13.14 22.93 -48.82
C GLN A 225 -12.81 23.39 -47.39
N ILE A 226 -11.83 22.76 -46.74
CA ILE A 226 -11.47 23.04 -45.34
C ILE A 226 -11.10 24.51 -45.09
N PRO A 227 -10.18 25.15 -45.85
CA PRO A 227 -9.85 26.56 -45.64
C PRO A 227 -11.04 27.50 -45.84
N GLY A 228 -11.91 27.18 -46.81
CA GLY A 228 -13.11 27.97 -47.10
C GLY A 228 -14.10 27.99 -45.93
N VAL A 229 -14.35 26.83 -45.32
CA VAL A 229 -15.24 26.71 -44.14
C VAL A 229 -14.65 27.43 -42.93
N ILE A 230 -13.34 27.31 -42.68
CA ILE A 230 -12.64 27.99 -41.58
C ILE A 230 -12.82 29.51 -41.69
N VAL A 231 -12.52 30.06 -42.86
CA VAL A 231 -12.60 31.50 -43.10
C VAL A 231 -14.05 31.99 -43.05
N ALA A 232 -15.00 31.25 -43.64
CA ALA A 232 -16.41 31.62 -43.67
C ALA A 232 -17.05 31.62 -42.28
N ALA A 233 -16.80 30.59 -41.47
CA ALA A 233 -17.33 30.49 -40.11
C ALA A 233 -16.79 31.62 -39.22
N GLY A 234 -15.49 31.91 -39.32
CA GLY A 234 -14.91 33.05 -38.63
C GLY A 234 -15.50 34.38 -39.13
N ALA A 235 -15.67 34.55 -40.45
CA ALA A 235 -16.17 35.80 -41.02
C ALA A 235 -17.61 36.08 -40.58
N ALA A 236 -18.44 35.03 -40.46
CA ALA A 236 -19.77 35.11 -39.88
C ALA A 236 -19.71 35.61 -38.41
N TRP A 237 -18.75 35.11 -37.61
CA TRP A 237 -18.55 35.59 -36.25
C TRP A 237 -18.09 37.05 -36.19
N GLY A 238 -17.14 37.45 -37.05
CA GLY A 238 -16.71 38.84 -37.17
C GLY A 238 -17.83 39.79 -37.60
N LEU A 239 -18.75 39.33 -38.46
CA LEU A 239 -19.93 40.07 -38.87
C LEU A 239 -20.91 40.26 -37.71
N LEU A 240 -21.19 39.21 -36.92
CA LEU A 240 -22.03 39.30 -35.72
C LEU A 240 -21.45 40.32 -34.72
N VAL A 241 -20.14 40.27 -34.48
CA VAL A 241 -19.44 41.24 -33.63
C VAL A 241 -19.57 42.67 -34.18
N SER A 242 -19.48 42.85 -35.50
CA SER A 242 -19.64 44.16 -36.15
C SER A 242 -21.06 44.72 -36.00
N VAL A 243 -22.08 43.86 -36.03
CA VAL A 243 -23.50 44.28 -35.94
C VAL A 243 -23.92 44.54 -34.50
N PHE A 244 -23.47 43.75 -33.54
CA PHE A 244 -23.94 43.81 -32.16
C PHE A 244 -22.95 44.48 -31.20
N LEU A 245 -21.70 44.03 -31.17
CA LEU A 245 -20.72 44.47 -30.17
C LEU A 245 -20.12 45.84 -30.49
N VAL A 246 -19.76 46.11 -31.76
CA VAL A 246 -19.11 47.38 -32.16
C VAL A 246 -19.99 48.61 -31.89
N PRO A 247 -21.29 48.64 -32.24
CA PRO A 247 -22.18 49.76 -31.90
C PRO A 247 -22.26 50.05 -30.40
N TRP A 248 -22.26 48.98 -29.59
CA TRP A 248 -22.27 49.09 -28.14
C TRP A 248 -20.93 49.63 -27.60
N LEU A 249 -19.79 49.08 -28.06
CA LEU A 249 -18.46 49.58 -27.69
C LEU A 249 -18.25 51.05 -28.11
N TYR A 250 -18.74 51.45 -29.27
CA TYR A 250 -18.70 52.85 -29.72
C TYR A 250 -19.39 53.78 -28.70
N ARG A 251 -20.60 53.42 -28.26
CA ARG A 251 -21.37 54.22 -27.30
C ARG A 251 -20.77 54.21 -25.90
N VAL A 252 -20.32 53.06 -25.42
CA VAL A 252 -19.78 52.89 -24.06
C VAL A 252 -18.40 53.52 -23.92
N VAL A 253 -17.50 53.35 -24.90
CA VAL A 253 -16.09 53.75 -24.76
C VAL A 253 -15.82 55.14 -25.35
N ILE A 254 -16.48 55.49 -26.46
CA ILE A 254 -16.21 56.75 -27.18
C ILE A 254 -17.19 57.85 -26.77
N LYS A 255 -18.47 57.50 -26.60
CA LYS A 255 -19.49 58.43 -26.09
C LYS A 255 -19.66 58.42 -24.58
N GLU A 256 -19.01 57.49 -23.87
CA GLU A 256 -19.06 57.36 -22.40
C GLU A 256 -20.49 57.30 -21.83
N ASP A 257 -21.40 56.62 -22.54
CA ASP A 257 -22.79 56.46 -22.13
C ASP A 257 -22.91 55.55 -20.89
N TRP A 258 -22.99 56.17 -19.71
CA TRP A 258 -23.07 55.49 -18.41
C TRP A 258 -24.39 54.75 -18.17
N GLN A 259 -25.44 55.01 -18.98
CA GLN A 259 -26.73 54.32 -18.85
C GLN A 259 -26.74 52.94 -19.52
N LEU A 260 -25.76 52.63 -20.38
CA LEU A 260 -25.70 51.37 -21.09
C LEU A 260 -25.21 50.23 -20.18
N LYS A 261 -26.00 49.16 -20.16
CA LYS A 261 -25.67 47.90 -19.47
C LYS A 261 -25.33 46.83 -20.51
N ALA A 262 -24.71 45.73 -20.08
CA ALA A 262 -24.19 44.69 -20.97
C ALA A 262 -25.26 44.04 -21.86
N TRP A 263 -26.51 43.87 -21.38
CA TRP A 263 -27.59 43.28 -22.19
C TRP A 263 -28.07 44.16 -23.35
N HIS A 264 -27.72 45.45 -23.37
CA HIS A 264 -28.06 46.32 -24.50
C HIS A 264 -27.26 46.00 -25.77
N ILE A 265 -26.24 45.13 -25.71
CA ILE A 265 -25.51 44.64 -26.90
C ILE A 265 -26.45 44.07 -27.97
N PHE A 266 -27.54 43.40 -27.58
CA PHE A 266 -28.52 42.83 -28.52
C PHE A 266 -29.31 43.88 -29.32
N GLN A 267 -29.30 45.15 -28.91
CA GLN A 267 -29.92 46.24 -29.66
C GLN A 267 -29.08 46.64 -30.89
N GLY A 268 -27.82 46.21 -30.97
CA GLY A 268 -26.95 46.34 -32.13
C GLY A 268 -26.98 47.73 -32.78
N PRO A 269 -27.34 47.86 -34.07
CA PRO A 269 -27.32 49.16 -34.76
C PRO A 269 -28.26 50.22 -34.17
N PHE A 270 -29.31 49.83 -33.45
CA PHE A 270 -30.25 50.78 -32.84
C PHE A 270 -29.59 51.66 -31.77
N LEU A 271 -28.50 51.20 -31.16
CA LEU A 271 -27.71 51.98 -30.19
C LEU A 271 -27.05 53.22 -30.83
N LEU A 272 -26.74 53.18 -32.12
CA LEU A 272 -26.15 54.32 -32.82
C LEU A 272 -27.14 55.47 -32.98
N ARG A 273 -28.46 55.21 -32.91
CA ARG A 273 -29.53 56.21 -33.06
C ARG A 273 -29.92 56.92 -31.75
N ARG A 274 -29.30 56.58 -30.62
CA ARG A 274 -29.56 57.19 -29.31
C ARG A 274 -29.12 58.67 -29.27
N GLY A 275 -29.73 59.51 -28.42
CA GLY A 275 -29.39 60.95 -28.29
C GLY A 275 -28.03 61.24 -27.65
N GLU A 276 -27.80 62.49 -27.23
CA GLU A 276 -26.64 62.90 -26.44
C GLU A 276 -26.70 62.31 -25.02
N VAL A 277 -25.52 62.09 -24.41
CA VAL A 277 -25.40 61.43 -23.10
C VAL A 277 -25.70 62.43 -21.97
N PRO A 278 -26.57 62.11 -21.00
CA PRO A 278 -26.87 62.98 -19.87
C PRO A 278 -25.68 63.08 -18.88
N PRO A 279 -25.57 64.18 -18.11
CA PRO A 279 -24.46 64.36 -17.17
C PRO A 279 -24.41 63.24 -16.12
N PRO A 280 -23.22 62.75 -15.76
CA PRO A 280 -23.06 61.65 -14.81
C PRO A 280 -23.37 62.09 -13.35
N PRO A 281 -23.77 61.15 -12.47
CA PRO A 281 -23.95 61.43 -11.04
C PRO A 281 -22.62 61.76 -10.33
N GLU A 282 -22.65 62.51 -9.21
CA GLU A 282 -21.46 63.06 -8.52
C GLU A 282 -20.40 62.03 -8.09
N ASN A 283 -20.80 60.76 -7.89
CA ASN A 283 -19.89 59.66 -7.50
C ASN A 283 -19.37 58.82 -8.70
N PHE A 284 -19.50 59.30 -9.93
CA PHE A 284 -19.17 58.53 -11.12
C PHE A 284 -17.69 58.68 -11.53
N THR A 285 -16.91 57.61 -11.38
CA THR A 285 -15.46 57.58 -11.66
C THR A 285 -15.12 57.25 -13.12
N GLY A 286 -16.03 57.50 -14.06
CA GLY A 286 -15.86 57.17 -15.49
C GLY A 286 -16.26 55.73 -15.85
N VAL A 287 -16.63 55.50 -17.12
CA VAL A 287 -17.02 54.17 -17.64
C VAL A 287 -15.83 53.22 -17.76
N VAL A 288 -14.65 53.77 -18.10
CA VAL A 288 -13.43 53.02 -18.41
C VAL A 288 -12.54 52.94 -17.17
N ARG A 289 -12.15 51.72 -16.80
CA ARG A 289 -11.26 51.44 -15.66
C ARG A 289 -9.80 51.80 -15.98
N ASN A 290 -9.04 52.13 -14.94
CA ASN A 290 -7.60 52.35 -15.07
C ASN A 290 -6.83 51.02 -14.97
N PHE A 291 -6.25 50.54 -16.07
CA PHE A 291 -5.55 49.26 -16.12
C PHE A 291 -4.15 49.31 -15.51
N TYR A 292 -3.60 50.51 -15.28
CA TYR A 292 -2.28 50.73 -14.70
C TYR A 292 -2.32 51.18 -13.24
N GLU A 293 -3.49 51.12 -12.60
CA GLU A 293 -3.65 51.50 -11.19
C GLU A 293 -2.74 50.67 -10.27
N GLY A 294 -1.89 51.34 -9.47
CA GLY A 294 -0.89 50.69 -8.62
C GLY A 294 0.46 50.42 -9.29
N HIS A 295 0.60 50.72 -10.58
CA HIS A 295 1.87 50.67 -11.32
C HIS A 295 2.39 52.10 -11.56
N LEU A 296 3.52 52.43 -10.93
CA LEU A 296 4.14 53.75 -11.01
C LEU A 296 4.88 53.91 -12.34
N THR A 297 4.79 55.08 -12.94
CA THR A 297 5.69 55.47 -14.03
C THR A 297 7.11 55.69 -13.50
N ARG A 298 8.11 55.70 -14.39
CA ARG A 298 9.51 55.91 -14.00
C ARG A 298 9.73 57.20 -13.19
N GLU A 299 9.10 58.30 -13.59
CA GLU A 299 9.20 59.59 -12.90
C GLU A 299 8.54 59.55 -11.51
N GLU A 300 7.40 58.87 -11.38
CA GLU A 300 6.70 58.67 -10.10
C GLU A 300 7.46 57.72 -9.17
N LEU A 301 8.10 56.67 -9.71
CA LEU A 301 8.92 55.74 -8.94
C LEU A 301 10.19 56.42 -8.43
N ASP A 302 10.89 57.17 -9.29
CA ASP A 302 12.12 57.88 -8.94
C ASP A 302 11.82 59.00 -7.92
N SER A 303 10.69 59.71 -8.05
CA SER A 303 10.25 60.69 -7.05
C SER A 303 9.80 60.04 -5.74
N ARG A 304 9.14 58.87 -5.76
CA ARG A 304 8.82 58.10 -4.55
C ARG A 304 10.08 57.61 -3.84
N ARG A 305 11.07 57.11 -4.58
CA ARG A 305 12.38 56.70 -4.04
C ARG A 305 13.18 57.89 -3.51
N ALA A 306 13.14 59.03 -4.19
CA ALA A 306 13.75 60.27 -3.72
C ALA A 306 13.10 60.78 -2.43
N ARG A 307 11.76 60.78 -2.34
CA ARG A 307 11.02 61.11 -1.10
C ARG A 307 11.35 60.15 0.04
N ALA A 308 11.42 58.85 -0.23
CA ALA A 308 11.78 57.86 0.77
C ALA A 308 13.24 58.04 1.26
N ASN A 309 14.17 58.36 0.35
CA ASN A 309 15.56 58.65 0.70
C ASN A 309 15.71 59.95 1.50
N ILE A 310 14.92 60.99 1.20
CA ILE A 310 14.92 62.23 1.98
C ILE A 310 14.45 61.95 3.42
N HIS A 311 13.38 61.17 3.59
CA HIS A 311 12.86 60.80 4.91
C HIS A 311 13.86 59.97 5.73
N THR A 312 14.58 59.02 5.12
CA THR A 312 15.65 58.28 5.83
C THR A 312 16.90 59.12 6.08
N THR A 313 17.16 60.18 5.30
CA THR A 313 18.30 61.08 5.56
C THR A 313 17.98 62.04 6.71
N GLU A 314 16.74 62.52 6.82
CA GLU A 314 16.26 63.30 7.96
C GLU A 314 16.24 62.49 9.27
N ASP A 315 15.92 61.19 9.21
CA ASP A 315 15.99 60.27 10.37
C ASP A 315 17.44 59.96 10.82
N ILE A 316 18.43 60.07 9.92
CA ILE A 316 19.86 59.88 10.22
C ILE A 316 20.51 61.18 10.72
N GLU A 317 20.12 62.35 10.19
CA GLU A 317 20.58 63.66 10.70
C GLU A 317 19.93 64.01 12.06
N GLY A 318 18.73 63.49 12.36
CA GLY A 318 18.05 63.65 13.65
C GLY A 318 18.60 62.78 14.80
N GLN A 319 19.51 61.83 14.53
CA GLN A 319 20.08 60.95 15.56
C GLN A 319 21.34 61.50 16.24
N HIS A 320 21.82 62.70 15.88
CA HIS A 320 22.92 63.37 16.58
C HIS A 320 22.50 64.43 17.61
N GLU A 321 21.22 64.76 17.73
CA GLU A 321 20.69 65.64 18.77
C GLU A 321 19.34 65.13 19.31
N LYS A 322 19.38 64.28 20.36
CA LYS A 322 18.40 64.25 21.47
C LYS A 322 18.70 63.10 22.43
N THR A 323 19.56 63.40 23.40
CA THR A 323 19.58 62.74 24.70
C THR A 323 18.85 63.65 25.68
N ALA A 324 17.55 63.43 25.92
CA ALA A 324 16.82 63.73 27.17
C ALA A 324 15.29 63.73 26.99
N SER A 325 14.62 63.17 28.01
CA SER A 325 13.21 63.35 28.42
C SER A 325 12.06 62.80 27.56
N SER A 326 11.54 61.65 28.03
CA SER A 326 10.15 61.29 28.34
C SER A 326 8.95 61.76 27.50
N SER A 327 8.17 60.76 27.08
CA SER A 327 6.69 60.62 27.11
C SER A 327 5.81 61.78 26.61
N GLY A 328 5.05 61.50 25.56
CA GLY A 328 3.86 62.28 25.21
C GLY A 328 3.42 61.97 23.78
N ALA A 329 2.20 61.45 23.65
CA ALA A 329 1.58 61.08 22.39
C ALA A 329 1.68 62.18 21.32
N SER A 330 2.03 61.78 20.10
CA SER A 330 1.76 62.56 18.90
C SER A 330 0.95 61.70 17.95
N ALA A 331 -0.31 62.10 17.77
CA ALA A 331 -1.15 61.70 16.65
C ALA A 331 -0.39 61.98 15.35
N GLN A 332 -0.23 60.94 14.55
CA GLN A 332 0.31 61.05 13.21
C GLN A 332 -0.83 60.71 12.27
N ASP A 333 -1.21 61.70 11.45
CA ASP A 333 -2.15 61.55 10.34
C ASP A 333 -1.60 60.47 9.38
N ASP A 334 -2.06 59.24 9.58
CA ASP A 334 -1.96 58.17 8.61
C ASP A 334 -2.92 58.50 7.46
N LEU A 335 -2.40 59.14 6.42
CA LEU A 335 -2.98 59.02 5.08
C LEU A 335 -2.78 57.57 4.63
N GLU A 336 -3.68 56.70 5.07
CA GLU A 336 -3.77 55.31 4.64
C GLU A 336 -3.83 55.24 3.10
N PRO A 337 -2.95 54.47 2.43
CA PRO A 337 -3.29 53.99 1.10
C PRO A 337 -4.42 52.98 1.29
N SER A 338 -5.60 53.29 0.74
CA SER A 338 -6.79 52.44 0.76
C SER A 338 -6.48 51.03 0.23
N THR A 339 -6.12 50.11 1.12
CA THR A 339 -5.93 48.70 0.80
C THR A 339 -7.31 48.05 0.86
N SER A 340 -7.83 47.65 -0.30
CA SER A 340 -9.11 46.96 -0.40
C SER A 340 -9.09 45.70 0.45
N THR A 341 -9.87 45.68 1.52
CA THR A 341 -9.97 44.53 2.43
C THR A 341 -10.63 43.37 1.66
N HIS A 342 -9.85 42.34 1.31
CA HIS A 342 -10.35 41.16 0.61
C HIS A 342 -11.42 40.45 1.45
N LYS A 343 -12.67 40.42 0.97
CA LYS A 343 -13.77 39.70 1.64
C LYS A 343 -13.70 38.22 1.27
N SER A 344 -13.38 37.37 2.26
CA SER A 344 -13.35 35.91 2.07
C SER A 344 -14.74 35.36 1.73
N ILE A 345 -14.80 34.53 0.69
CA ILE A 345 -16.00 33.81 0.22
C ILE A 345 -16.35 32.66 1.17
N VAL A 346 -15.34 32.02 1.79
CA VAL A 346 -15.54 30.89 2.71
C VAL A 346 -16.21 31.35 4.00
N GLY A 347 -15.88 32.53 4.49
CA GLY A 347 -16.36 33.08 5.75
C GLY A 347 -15.59 32.54 6.97
N PRO A 348 -15.75 33.15 8.15
CA PRO A 348 -15.03 32.77 9.36
C PRO A 348 -15.36 31.34 9.80
N LYS A 349 -14.39 30.65 10.41
CA LYS A 349 -14.58 29.30 10.94
C LYS A 349 -15.64 29.34 12.06
N PRO A 350 -16.66 28.48 12.04
CA PRO A 350 -17.64 28.41 13.12
C PRO A 350 -17.01 27.85 14.40
N ASP A 351 -17.44 28.35 15.56
CA ASP A 351 -17.00 27.92 16.90
C ASP A 351 -17.59 26.54 17.31
N ALA A 352 -17.66 25.61 16.37
CA ALA A 352 -18.19 24.26 16.56
C ALA A 352 -17.09 23.21 16.31
N ALA A 353 -17.21 22.03 16.94
CA ALA A 353 -16.29 20.93 16.72
C ALA A 353 -16.27 20.51 15.23
N TRP A 354 -15.13 19.99 14.76
CA TRP A 354 -14.89 19.72 13.33
C TRP A 354 -15.87 18.70 12.71
N TYR A 355 -16.45 17.82 13.52
CA TYR A 355 -17.44 16.80 13.13
C TYR A 355 -18.90 17.30 13.19
N SER A 356 -19.15 18.51 13.68
CA SER A 356 -20.50 19.09 13.67
C SER A 356 -20.95 19.35 12.23
N SER A 357 -22.26 19.32 11.95
CA SER A 357 -22.80 19.59 10.60
C SER A 357 -22.38 20.95 10.05
N ALA A 358 -22.30 21.98 10.91
CA ALA A 358 -21.77 23.30 10.58
C ALA A 358 -20.25 23.29 10.32
N GLY A 359 -19.49 22.54 11.13
CA GLY A 359 -18.04 22.36 10.98
C GLY A 359 -17.68 21.60 9.70
N LEU A 360 -18.38 20.52 9.39
CA LEU A 360 -18.24 19.72 8.17
C LEU A 360 -18.62 20.53 6.93
N TRP A 361 -19.72 21.28 6.96
CA TRP A 361 -20.11 22.16 5.85
C TRP A 361 -19.09 23.28 5.62
N TRP A 362 -18.58 23.90 6.69
CA TRP A 362 -17.50 24.88 6.58
C TRP A 362 -16.22 24.25 6.04
N TRP A 363 -15.84 23.06 6.50
CA TRP A 363 -14.65 22.35 6.02
C TRP A 363 -14.79 21.95 4.54
N PHE A 364 -15.96 21.46 4.13
CA PHE A 364 -16.29 21.20 2.73
C PHE A 364 -16.17 22.47 1.87
N LYS A 365 -16.79 23.56 2.32
CA LYS A 365 -16.72 24.88 1.65
C LYS A 365 -15.27 25.38 1.59
N TRP A 366 -14.51 25.20 2.66
CA TRP A 366 -13.10 25.59 2.75
C TRP A 366 -12.25 24.78 1.78
N VAL A 367 -12.32 23.45 1.76
CA VAL A 367 -11.54 22.61 0.84
C VAL A 367 -11.84 22.96 -0.63
N LEU A 368 -13.12 23.12 -0.97
CA LEU A 368 -13.56 23.35 -2.35
C LEU A 368 -13.24 24.77 -2.84
N LEU A 369 -13.40 25.78 -1.98
CA LEU A 369 -13.25 27.20 -2.37
C LEU A 369 -11.91 27.82 -1.92
N ARG A 370 -11.06 27.11 -1.18
CA ARG A 370 -9.76 27.64 -0.69
C ARG A 370 -8.90 28.23 -1.78
N GLY A 371 -8.89 27.62 -2.97
CA GLY A 371 -8.10 28.12 -4.09
C GLY A 371 -8.66 29.42 -4.66
N ILE A 372 -9.99 29.54 -4.75
CA ILE A 372 -10.68 30.75 -5.22
C ILE A 372 -10.61 31.90 -4.21
N ASP A 373 -10.57 31.59 -2.93
CA ASP A 373 -10.55 32.57 -1.83
C ASP A 373 -9.20 33.29 -1.64
N GLN A 374 -8.22 33.04 -2.54
CA GLN A 374 -6.89 33.65 -2.49
C GLN A 374 -6.84 34.95 -3.29
N ASP A 375 -6.25 36.00 -2.70
CA ASP A 375 -5.97 37.24 -3.42
C ASP A 375 -4.68 37.11 -4.26
N VAL A 376 -4.89 36.69 -5.51
CA VAL A 376 -3.81 36.47 -6.48
C VAL A 376 -3.16 37.79 -6.90
N VAL A 377 -3.94 38.86 -7.09
CA VAL A 377 -3.47 40.12 -7.69
C VAL A 377 -2.60 40.90 -6.72
N SER A 378 -3.01 41.03 -5.44
CA SER A 378 -2.17 41.69 -4.44
C SER A 378 -0.92 40.86 -4.08
N SER A 379 -0.98 39.53 -4.22
CA SER A 379 0.19 38.67 -4.01
C SER A 379 1.26 38.83 -5.11
N GLN A 380 0.92 39.33 -6.30
CA GLN A 380 1.86 39.51 -7.40
C GLN A 380 2.83 40.68 -7.18
N SER A 381 2.41 41.73 -6.45
CA SER A 381 3.23 42.92 -6.16
C SER A 381 4.18 42.74 -4.97
N LYS A 382 4.02 41.70 -4.15
CA LYS A 382 4.90 41.41 -3.01
C LYS A 382 6.33 41.04 -3.46
N LYS A 383 7.34 41.68 -2.86
CA LYS A 383 8.77 41.35 -3.09
C LYS A 383 9.05 39.89 -2.73
N SER A 384 9.73 39.19 -3.63
CA SER A 384 10.20 37.81 -3.45
C SER A 384 11.63 37.70 -3.99
N VAL A 385 12.43 36.81 -3.39
CA VAL A 385 13.83 36.55 -3.79
C VAL A 385 13.97 36.27 -5.30
N ILE A 386 12.97 35.59 -5.87
CA ILE A 386 12.94 35.23 -7.31
C ILE A 386 12.43 36.40 -8.16
N ALA A 387 11.42 37.14 -7.66
CA ALA A 387 10.76 38.21 -8.41
C ALA A 387 11.62 39.49 -8.49
N GLY A 388 12.52 39.73 -7.54
CA GLY A 388 13.36 40.93 -7.52
C GLY A 388 12.54 42.22 -7.38
N ASP A 389 13.01 43.30 -7.99
CA ASP A 389 12.34 44.61 -7.97
C ASP A 389 11.33 44.74 -9.12
N VAL A 390 10.13 44.19 -8.90
CA VAL A 390 9.05 44.17 -9.91
C VAL A 390 8.56 45.59 -10.26
N GLU A 391 8.60 46.52 -9.30
CA GLU A 391 8.18 47.91 -9.52
C GLU A 391 9.07 48.62 -10.55
N GLU A 392 10.39 48.38 -10.50
CA GLU A 392 11.31 48.93 -11.50
C GLU A 392 11.06 48.37 -12.91
N ILE A 393 10.72 47.08 -13.01
CA ILE A 393 10.40 46.44 -14.29
C ILE A 393 9.13 47.04 -14.90
N HIS A 394 8.12 47.30 -14.08
CA HIS A 394 6.86 47.92 -14.52
C HIS A 394 7.03 49.38 -14.91
N ALA A 395 7.81 50.15 -14.16
CA ALA A 395 8.06 51.56 -14.44
C ALA A 395 8.78 51.80 -15.79
N ARG A 396 9.52 50.80 -16.28
CA ARG A 396 10.17 50.81 -17.60
C ARG A 396 9.20 50.49 -18.75
N ALA A 397 8.05 49.89 -18.48
CA ALA A 397 7.07 49.55 -19.49
C ALA A 397 6.20 50.77 -19.85
N ARG A 398 5.92 50.96 -21.14
CA ARG A 398 5.11 52.09 -21.61
C ARG A 398 3.62 51.89 -21.28
N HIS A 399 3.00 52.88 -20.67
CA HIS A 399 1.55 52.93 -20.46
C HIS A 399 0.84 53.45 -21.72
N TYR A 400 -0.27 52.80 -22.09
CA TYR A 400 -1.12 53.18 -23.23
C TYR A 400 -2.44 53.80 -22.77
N ASP A 401 -3.21 54.37 -23.71
CA ASP A 401 -4.53 54.93 -23.42
C ASP A 401 -5.49 53.86 -22.86
N ASN A 402 -6.05 54.11 -21.67
CA ASN A 402 -6.96 53.21 -20.98
C ASN A 402 -8.22 52.91 -21.81
N LYS A 403 -8.69 53.87 -22.64
CA LYS A 403 -9.86 53.63 -23.53
C LYS A 403 -9.54 52.63 -24.64
N ALA A 404 -8.34 52.71 -25.19
CA ALA A 404 -7.87 51.73 -26.17
C ALA A 404 -7.67 50.36 -25.51
N GLU A 405 -7.01 50.30 -24.34
CA GLU A 405 -6.83 49.06 -23.57
C GLU A 405 -8.17 48.40 -23.19
N PHE A 406 -9.20 49.20 -22.87
CA PHE A 406 -10.54 48.70 -22.56
C PHE A 406 -11.15 47.89 -23.73
N LEU A 407 -10.94 48.31 -24.98
CA LEU A 407 -11.40 47.56 -26.16
C LEU A 407 -10.71 46.19 -26.27
N TYR A 408 -9.44 46.12 -25.88
CA TYR A 408 -8.67 44.88 -25.89
C TYR A 408 -9.07 43.91 -24.76
N THR A 409 -9.79 44.34 -23.72
CA THR A 409 -10.28 43.40 -22.68
C THR A 409 -11.22 42.35 -23.26
N PHE A 410 -12.14 42.73 -24.15
CA PHE A 410 -13.06 41.80 -24.83
C PHE A 410 -12.32 40.83 -25.75
N LEU A 411 -11.30 41.32 -26.46
CA LEU A 411 -10.44 40.50 -27.30
C LEU A 411 -9.63 39.52 -26.47
N GLN A 412 -9.08 39.97 -25.34
CA GLN A 412 -8.30 39.16 -24.41
C GLN A 412 -9.16 38.06 -23.78
N VAL A 413 -10.39 38.34 -23.37
CA VAL A 413 -11.30 37.30 -22.84
C VAL A 413 -11.55 36.19 -23.86
N MET A 414 -11.74 36.55 -25.13
CA MET A 414 -11.90 35.57 -26.20
C MET A 414 -10.61 34.78 -26.46
N THR A 415 -9.45 35.42 -26.47
CA THR A 415 -8.16 34.72 -26.67
C THR A 415 -7.80 33.83 -25.50
N ALA A 416 -8.10 34.24 -24.27
CA ALA A 416 -7.96 33.42 -23.06
C ALA A 416 -8.89 32.19 -23.11
N ALA A 417 -10.14 32.37 -23.54
CA ALA A 417 -11.06 31.26 -23.76
C ALA A 417 -10.58 30.31 -24.86
N ALA A 418 -10.06 30.84 -25.98
CA ALA A 418 -9.50 30.05 -27.06
C ALA A 418 -8.24 29.27 -26.62
N ALA A 419 -7.37 29.91 -25.84
CA ALA A 419 -6.19 29.29 -25.23
C ALA A 419 -6.59 28.17 -24.28
N SER A 420 -7.58 28.40 -23.41
CA SER A 420 -8.10 27.42 -22.45
C SER A 420 -8.78 26.24 -23.14
N PHE A 421 -9.56 26.47 -24.20
CA PHE A 421 -10.13 25.40 -25.01
C PHE A 421 -9.05 24.55 -25.70
N THR A 422 -8.04 25.22 -26.27
CA THR A 422 -6.92 24.55 -26.95
C THR A 422 -6.06 23.77 -25.95
N HIS A 423 -5.87 24.31 -24.75
CA HIS A 423 -5.18 23.67 -23.64
C HIS A 423 -5.90 22.39 -23.21
N GLY A 424 -7.18 22.48 -22.82
CA GLY A 424 -7.96 21.31 -22.39
C GLY A 424 -8.03 20.22 -23.45
N ALA A 425 -8.10 20.60 -24.73
CA ALA A 425 -8.04 19.65 -25.83
C ALA A 425 -6.69 18.90 -25.92
N ASN A 426 -5.56 19.57 -25.69
CA ASN A 426 -4.23 18.98 -25.85
C ASN A 426 -3.75 18.24 -24.61
N ASP A 427 -3.93 18.86 -23.44
CA ASP A 427 -3.22 18.43 -22.23
C ASP A 427 -4.03 17.40 -21.43
N VAL A 428 -5.34 17.23 -21.67
CA VAL A 428 -6.12 16.11 -21.09
C VAL A 428 -5.54 14.74 -21.45
N ALA A 429 -4.94 14.64 -22.64
CA ALA A 429 -4.34 13.40 -23.12
C ALA A 429 -3.15 12.95 -22.27
N ASN A 430 -2.48 13.86 -21.56
CA ASN A 430 -1.34 13.55 -20.70
C ASN A 430 -1.74 12.62 -19.56
N ALA A 431 -2.90 12.85 -18.93
CA ALA A 431 -3.43 11.98 -17.88
C ALA A 431 -4.25 10.80 -18.44
N VAL A 432 -5.10 11.09 -19.44
CA VAL A 432 -6.06 10.11 -19.96
C VAL A 432 -5.42 9.07 -20.88
N GLY A 433 -4.35 9.39 -21.60
CA GLY A 433 -3.67 8.43 -22.50
C GLY A 433 -3.09 7.21 -21.78
N PRO A 434 -2.25 7.40 -20.74
CA PRO A 434 -1.78 6.30 -19.90
C PRO A 434 -2.92 5.56 -19.20
N TYR A 435 -3.92 6.28 -18.69
CA TYR A 435 -5.06 5.67 -18.01
C TYR A 435 -5.94 4.80 -18.92
N ALA A 436 -6.22 5.27 -20.14
CA ALA A 436 -6.91 4.48 -21.16
C ALA A 436 -6.13 3.21 -21.50
N THR A 437 -4.80 3.28 -21.54
CA THR A 437 -3.93 2.11 -21.75
C THR A 437 -4.07 1.11 -20.60
N ILE A 438 -4.06 1.58 -19.35
CA ILE A 438 -4.26 0.74 -18.15
C ILE A 438 -5.62 0.05 -18.20
N TYR A 439 -6.69 0.82 -18.43
CA TYR A 439 -8.07 0.31 -18.48
C TYR A 439 -8.26 -0.71 -19.60
N GLN A 440 -7.72 -0.45 -20.80
CA GLN A 440 -7.87 -1.35 -21.94
C GLN A 440 -7.10 -2.66 -21.78
N ILE A 441 -5.88 -2.62 -21.22
CA ILE A 441 -5.10 -3.83 -20.94
C ILE A 441 -5.79 -4.66 -19.86
N TRP A 442 -6.29 -4.00 -18.81
CA TRP A 442 -7.04 -4.66 -17.74
C TRP A 442 -8.30 -5.37 -18.28
N ASN A 443 -9.08 -4.70 -19.13
CA ASN A 443 -10.33 -5.24 -19.67
C ASN A 443 -10.11 -6.34 -20.73
N SER A 444 -9.22 -6.09 -21.69
CA SER A 444 -9.05 -6.97 -22.86
C SER A 444 -7.97 -8.05 -22.68
N GLY A 445 -6.97 -7.79 -21.83
CA GLY A 445 -5.76 -8.61 -21.70
C GLY A 445 -4.76 -8.46 -22.84
N ALA A 446 -5.00 -7.54 -23.78
CA ALA A 446 -4.16 -7.31 -24.96
C ALA A 446 -3.84 -5.82 -25.15
N ILE A 447 -2.78 -5.54 -25.92
CA ILE A 447 -2.40 -4.18 -26.27
C ILE A 447 -3.24 -3.72 -27.48
N PRO A 448 -4.04 -2.65 -27.36
CA PRO A 448 -4.89 -2.19 -28.46
C PRO A 448 -4.09 -1.46 -29.54
N LYS A 449 -4.36 -1.77 -30.81
CA LYS A 449 -3.66 -1.16 -31.98
C LYS A 449 -3.85 0.36 -32.09
N LYS A 450 -4.95 0.90 -31.57
CA LYS A 450 -5.24 2.34 -31.43
C LYS A 450 -5.85 2.59 -30.06
N ALA A 451 -5.44 3.64 -29.36
CA ALA A 451 -6.03 4.07 -28.11
C ALA A 451 -7.29 4.86 -28.41
N GLN A 452 -8.38 4.17 -28.75
CA GLN A 452 -9.70 4.80 -28.74
C GLN A 452 -10.05 5.07 -27.27
N VAL A 453 -10.13 6.34 -26.89
CA VAL A 453 -10.45 6.75 -25.53
C VAL A 453 -11.96 6.92 -25.41
N ASP A 454 -12.59 6.17 -24.50
CA ASP A 454 -14.01 6.31 -24.25
C ASP A 454 -14.34 7.71 -23.68
N THR A 455 -15.50 8.25 -24.05
CA THR A 455 -15.92 9.61 -23.67
C THR A 455 -15.98 9.81 -22.15
N TRP A 456 -16.32 8.76 -21.38
CA TRP A 456 -16.34 8.85 -19.91
C TRP A 456 -14.94 9.05 -19.32
N ILE A 457 -13.89 8.52 -19.95
CA ILE A 457 -12.50 8.72 -19.52
C ILE A 457 -12.06 10.16 -19.81
N LEU A 458 -12.50 10.72 -20.94
CA LEU A 458 -12.29 12.15 -21.23
C LEU A 458 -13.05 13.05 -20.24
N ALA A 459 -14.29 12.68 -19.87
CA ALA A 459 -15.06 13.38 -18.85
C ALA A 459 -14.36 13.35 -17.49
N PHE A 460 -13.82 12.19 -17.11
CA PHE A 460 -13.02 11.99 -15.91
C PHE A 460 -11.78 12.90 -15.89
N GLY A 461 -11.01 12.93 -16.97
CA GLY A 461 -9.85 13.82 -17.09
C GLY A 461 -10.24 15.31 -17.06
N GLY A 462 -11.29 15.69 -17.78
CA GLY A 462 -11.81 17.06 -17.78
C GLY A 462 -12.29 17.52 -16.40
N ALA A 463 -12.99 16.65 -15.66
CA ALA A 463 -13.42 16.94 -14.30
C ALA A 463 -12.22 17.13 -13.36
N GLY A 464 -11.18 16.29 -13.49
CA GLY A 464 -9.92 16.45 -12.77
C GLY A 464 -9.29 17.82 -12.99
N ILE A 465 -9.15 18.26 -14.25
CA ILE A 465 -8.61 19.59 -14.61
C ILE A 465 -9.40 20.72 -13.93
N VAL A 466 -10.73 20.66 -13.95
CA VAL A 466 -11.59 21.68 -13.32
C VAL A 466 -11.40 21.73 -11.81
N ILE A 467 -11.37 20.58 -11.14
CA ILE A 467 -11.20 20.50 -9.68
C ILE A 467 -9.80 20.99 -9.27
N GLY A 468 -8.78 20.62 -10.06
CA GLY A 468 -7.40 21.08 -9.90
C GLY A 468 -7.25 22.59 -9.93
N LEU A 469 -7.86 23.20 -10.93
CA LEU A 469 -7.92 24.65 -11.08
C LEU A 469 -8.50 25.33 -9.84
N TRP A 470 -9.68 24.90 -9.40
CA TRP A 470 -10.44 25.52 -8.31
C TRP A 470 -9.75 25.40 -6.95
N THR A 471 -9.07 24.28 -6.72
CA THR A 471 -8.49 23.96 -5.40
C THR A 471 -7.04 24.41 -5.26
N TYR A 472 -6.25 24.36 -6.34
CA TYR A 472 -4.79 24.51 -6.24
C TYR A 472 -4.15 25.44 -7.29
N GLY A 473 -4.91 25.88 -8.31
CA GLY A 473 -4.40 26.72 -9.41
C GLY A 473 -3.85 28.09 -9.00
N TYR A 474 -4.24 28.61 -7.84
CA TYR A 474 -3.76 29.91 -7.34
C TYR A 474 -2.23 29.97 -7.16
N HIS A 475 -1.57 28.84 -6.91
CA HIS A 475 -0.11 28.79 -6.68
C HIS A 475 0.68 29.24 -7.92
N ILE A 476 0.20 28.88 -9.12
CA ILE A 476 0.81 29.31 -10.38
C ILE A 476 0.25 30.66 -10.81
N MET A 477 -1.06 30.90 -10.64
CA MET A 477 -1.71 32.15 -11.05
C MET A 477 -1.07 33.41 -10.39
N ARG A 478 -0.56 33.28 -9.16
CA ARG A 478 0.16 34.36 -8.46
C ARG A 478 1.60 34.59 -8.94
N ASN A 479 2.18 33.63 -9.65
CA ASN A 479 3.56 33.64 -10.11
C ASN A 479 3.67 33.96 -11.61
N LEU A 480 2.73 33.46 -12.40
CA LEU A 480 2.60 33.73 -13.83
C LEU A 480 1.77 35.00 -14.02
N GLY A 481 2.30 36.03 -14.69
CA GLY A 481 1.63 37.33 -14.81
C GLY A 481 2.59 38.51 -14.63
N ASN A 482 2.20 39.47 -13.79
CA ASN A 482 2.96 40.72 -13.58
C ASN A 482 4.38 40.54 -13.03
N ARG A 483 4.77 39.36 -12.55
CA ARG A 483 6.15 39.08 -12.10
C ARG A 483 7.16 38.87 -13.24
N VAL A 484 6.69 38.62 -14.48
CA VAL A 484 7.55 38.43 -15.66
C VAL A 484 7.72 39.73 -16.44
N THR A 485 6.60 40.40 -16.75
CA THR A 485 6.55 41.72 -17.40
C THR A 485 5.21 42.38 -17.06
N LEU A 486 5.06 43.69 -17.28
CA LEU A 486 3.80 44.39 -17.04
C LEU A 486 2.71 43.91 -18.00
N MET A 487 1.62 43.36 -17.45
CA MET A 487 0.48 42.87 -18.23
C MET A 487 -0.51 44.00 -18.46
N SER A 488 -0.82 44.30 -19.73
CA SER A 488 -1.96 45.12 -20.12
C SER A 488 -2.84 44.36 -21.11
N PRO A 489 -4.13 44.71 -21.27
CA PRO A 489 -5.05 43.95 -22.11
C PRO A 489 -4.54 43.67 -23.53
N SER A 490 -3.97 44.68 -24.20
CA SER A 490 -3.38 44.56 -25.54
C SER A 490 -2.16 43.63 -25.60
N ARG A 491 -1.33 43.64 -24.55
CA ARG A 491 -0.17 42.73 -24.40
C ARG A 491 -0.63 41.30 -24.18
N GLY A 492 -1.54 41.09 -23.23
CA GLY A 492 -2.07 39.76 -22.90
C GLY A 492 -2.80 39.12 -24.07
N PHE A 493 -3.64 39.88 -24.78
CA PHE A 493 -4.28 39.45 -26.04
C PHE A 493 -3.26 38.93 -27.06
N SER A 494 -2.16 39.68 -27.26
CA SER A 494 -1.12 39.31 -28.23
C SER A 494 -0.35 38.05 -27.80
N MET A 495 -0.09 37.91 -26.49
CA MET A 495 0.60 36.74 -25.92
C MET A 495 -0.25 35.47 -26.06
N GLU A 496 -1.53 35.55 -25.68
CA GLU A 496 -2.47 34.42 -25.73
C GLU A 496 -2.71 33.98 -27.19
N LEU A 497 -2.94 34.91 -28.11
CA LEU A 497 -3.19 34.60 -29.52
C LEU A 497 -1.94 34.00 -30.20
N GLY A 498 -0.74 34.51 -29.91
CA GLY A 498 0.51 33.94 -30.41
C GLY A 498 0.76 32.51 -29.92
N SER A 499 0.43 32.26 -28.65
CA SER A 499 0.46 30.91 -28.06
C SER A 499 -0.53 29.97 -28.75
N VAL A 500 -1.79 30.39 -28.92
CA VAL A 500 -2.84 29.60 -29.58
C VAL A 500 -2.43 29.20 -31.01
N ILE A 501 -1.94 30.13 -31.82
CA ILE A 501 -1.47 29.84 -33.19
C ILE A 501 -0.39 28.76 -33.17
N THR A 502 0.59 28.90 -32.27
CA THR A 502 1.71 27.96 -32.15
C THR A 502 1.24 26.58 -31.75
N VAL A 503 0.35 26.49 -30.76
CA VAL A 503 -0.19 25.23 -30.26
C VAL A 503 -1.00 24.53 -31.35
N ILE A 504 -1.86 25.24 -32.09
CA ILE A 504 -2.64 24.63 -33.18
C ILE A 504 -1.73 24.14 -34.32
N MET A 505 -0.69 24.91 -34.69
CA MET A 505 0.29 24.48 -35.68
C MET A 505 1.05 23.23 -35.23
N ALA A 506 1.45 23.17 -33.95
CA ALA A 506 2.10 22.01 -33.37
C ALA A 506 1.20 20.77 -33.39
N THR A 507 -0.09 20.93 -33.06
CA THR A 507 -1.09 19.86 -33.16
C THR A 507 -1.17 19.30 -34.59
N ARG A 508 -1.18 20.16 -35.62
CA ARG A 508 -1.18 19.71 -37.02
C ARG A 508 0.08 18.93 -37.39
N LEU A 509 1.23 19.33 -36.85
CA LEU A 509 2.51 18.65 -37.05
C LEU A 509 2.67 17.40 -36.17
N LYS A 510 1.67 17.08 -35.32
CA LYS A 510 1.70 16.00 -34.33
C LYS A 510 2.91 16.07 -33.39
N LEU A 511 3.38 17.28 -33.11
CA LEU A 511 4.48 17.50 -32.18
C LEU A 511 3.91 17.65 -30.77
N PRO A 512 4.40 16.90 -29.78
CA PRO A 512 4.03 17.10 -28.38
C PRO A 512 4.65 18.43 -27.93
N VAL A 513 3.84 19.48 -27.89
CA VAL A 513 4.28 20.82 -27.51
C VAL A 513 3.61 21.21 -26.20
N SER A 514 4.39 21.84 -25.32
CA SER A 514 3.91 22.36 -24.04
C SER A 514 3.26 23.74 -24.21
N THR A 515 2.05 23.86 -23.70
CA THR A 515 1.29 25.13 -23.63
C THR A 515 2.00 26.17 -22.75
N THR A 516 2.59 25.75 -21.62
CA THR A 516 3.42 26.58 -20.72
C THR A 516 4.63 27.17 -21.46
N GLN A 517 5.25 26.41 -22.36
CA GLN A 517 6.37 26.85 -23.17
C GLN A 517 5.95 27.87 -24.22
N CYS A 518 4.82 27.64 -24.89
CA CYS A 518 4.27 28.58 -25.86
C CYS A 518 3.93 29.92 -25.21
N ILE A 519 3.21 29.95 -24.08
CA ILE A 519 2.84 31.22 -23.45
C ILE A 519 4.07 31.96 -22.91
N THR A 520 5.04 31.25 -22.31
CA THR A 520 6.27 31.88 -21.80
C THR A 520 7.07 32.51 -22.94
N GLY A 521 7.19 31.81 -24.07
CA GLY A 521 7.80 32.35 -25.28
C GLY A 521 7.09 33.60 -25.80
N ALA A 522 5.75 33.59 -25.83
CA ALA A 522 4.94 34.74 -26.21
C ALA A 522 5.11 35.93 -25.24
N ILE A 523 5.17 35.68 -23.93
CA ILE A 523 5.43 36.70 -22.91
C ILE A 523 6.77 37.37 -23.15
N VAL A 524 7.83 36.59 -23.38
CA VAL A 524 9.17 37.13 -23.67
C VAL A 524 9.17 37.91 -24.99
N GLY A 525 8.56 37.38 -26.05
CA GLY A 525 8.48 38.05 -27.35
C GLY A 525 7.76 39.40 -27.31
N VAL A 526 6.59 39.45 -26.65
CA VAL A 526 5.83 40.70 -26.46
C VAL A 526 6.55 41.64 -25.50
N GLY A 527 7.18 41.12 -24.45
CA GLY A 527 7.98 41.90 -23.50
C GLY A 527 9.15 42.62 -24.18
N LEU A 528 9.84 41.96 -25.11
CA LEU A 528 10.96 42.55 -25.86
C LEU A 528 10.49 43.68 -26.78
N CYS A 529 9.22 43.64 -27.22
CA CYS A 529 8.62 44.70 -28.03
C CYS A 529 8.32 45.99 -27.26
N ASN A 530 8.50 46.02 -25.93
CA ASN A 530 8.38 47.25 -25.14
C ASN A 530 9.51 48.26 -25.44
N GLY A 531 10.65 47.81 -25.98
CA GLY A 531 11.79 48.66 -26.35
C GLY A 531 12.98 48.57 -25.40
N ASP A 532 12.74 48.16 -24.15
CA ASP A 532 13.79 47.92 -23.14
C ASP A 532 13.82 46.45 -22.72
N TRP A 533 14.95 45.77 -22.96
CA TRP A 533 15.17 44.36 -22.56
C TRP A 533 15.13 44.15 -21.03
N ARG A 534 15.27 45.23 -20.24
CA ARG A 534 15.14 45.24 -18.77
C ARG A 534 13.69 45.33 -18.28
N ALA A 535 12.71 45.48 -19.17
CA ALA A 535 11.28 45.38 -18.85
C ALA A 535 10.79 43.93 -18.71
N ILE A 536 11.71 42.96 -18.73
CA ILE A 536 11.48 41.53 -18.50
C ILE A 536 12.31 41.06 -17.32
N ASN A 537 11.70 40.26 -16.45
CA ASN A 537 12.40 39.59 -15.36
C ASN A 537 13.15 38.34 -15.85
N TRP A 538 14.42 38.50 -16.23
CA TRP A 538 15.26 37.38 -16.70
C TRP A 538 15.50 36.29 -15.65
N ARG A 539 15.46 36.62 -14.35
CA ARG A 539 15.56 35.61 -13.28
C ARG A 539 14.36 34.69 -13.27
N MET A 540 13.17 35.25 -13.43
CA MET A 540 11.93 34.47 -13.55
C MET A 540 11.95 33.62 -14.82
N VAL A 541 12.35 34.17 -15.97
CA VAL A 541 12.46 33.40 -17.22
C VAL A 541 13.44 32.23 -17.06
N ALA A 542 14.61 32.46 -16.46
CA ALA A 542 15.59 31.40 -16.18
C ALA A 542 15.04 30.32 -15.24
N TRP A 543 14.28 30.72 -14.21
CA TRP A 543 13.62 29.79 -13.28
C TRP A 543 12.60 28.88 -13.98
N ILE A 544 11.82 29.46 -14.91
CA ILE A 544 10.85 28.71 -15.72
C ILE A 544 11.58 27.71 -16.64
N TYR A 545 12.62 28.16 -17.35
CA TYR A 545 13.43 27.28 -18.22
C TYR A 545 14.12 26.15 -17.46
N LEU A 546 14.67 26.44 -16.27
CA LEU A 546 15.28 25.43 -15.40
C LEU A 546 14.25 24.38 -14.97
N GLY A 547 13.02 24.79 -14.65
CA GLY A 547 11.92 23.89 -14.35
C GLY A 547 11.63 22.91 -15.48
N TRP A 548 11.65 23.36 -16.74
CA TRP A 548 11.43 22.48 -17.90
C TRP A 548 12.53 21.42 -18.06
N ILE A 549 13.79 21.80 -17.85
CA ILE A 549 14.95 20.90 -17.95
C ILE A 549 14.93 19.85 -16.83
N ILE A 550 14.58 20.24 -15.59
CA ILE A 550 14.55 19.34 -14.43
C ILE A 550 13.38 18.35 -14.51
N THR A 551 12.26 18.74 -15.14
CA THR A 551 11.03 17.95 -15.16
C THR A 551 11.20 16.55 -15.76
N VAL A 552 11.82 16.45 -16.94
CA VAL A 552 12.01 15.16 -17.64
C VAL A 552 12.89 14.18 -16.85
N PRO A 553 14.11 14.55 -16.39
CA PRO A 553 14.95 13.63 -15.62
C PRO A 553 14.37 13.31 -14.24
N ALA A 554 13.71 14.25 -13.56
CA ALA A 554 13.10 13.99 -12.26
C ALA A 554 11.97 12.95 -12.36
N THR A 555 11.03 13.15 -13.28
CA THR A 555 9.91 12.21 -13.51
C THR A 555 10.39 10.88 -14.07
N GLY A 556 11.37 10.89 -14.97
CA GLY A 556 11.99 9.67 -15.49
C GLY A 556 12.72 8.86 -14.41
N LEU A 557 13.42 9.53 -13.50
CA LEU A 557 14.09 8.87 -12.38
C LEU A 557 13.06 8.25 -11.41
N ILE A 558 12.02 8.99 -11.03
CA ILE A 558 10.96 8.49 -10.14
C ILE A 558 10.28 7.25 -10.76
N SER A 559 9.86 7.36 -12.03
CA SER A 559 9.19 6.27 -12.74
C SER A 559 10.10 5.06 -12.93
N GLY A 560 11.36 5.27 -13.32
CA GLY A 560 12.33 4.21 -13.54
C GLY A 560 12.73 3.48 -12.25
N ILE A 561 12.94 4.20 -11.15
CA ILE A 561 13.20 3.60 -9.84
C ILE A 561 11.99 2.79 -9.37
N LEU A 562 10.78 3.34 -9.50
CA LEU A 562 9.56 2.66 -9.10
C LEU A 562 9.35 1.37 -9.92
N MET A 563 9.54 1.46 -11.24
CA MET A 563 9.48 0.31 -12.15
C MET A 563 10.53 -0.75 -11.79
N GLY A 564 11.77 -0.31 -11.54
CA GLY A 564 12.86 -1.20 -11.14
C GLY A 564 12.58 -1.89 -9.81
N PHE A 565 12.13 -1.15 -8.79
CA PHE A 565 11.82 -1.72 -7.48
C PHE A 565 10.72 -2.78 -7.55
N ILE A 566 9.65 -2.54 -8.34
CA ILE A 566 8.55 -3.49 -8.47
C ILE A 566 8.98 -4.72 -9.28
N THR A 567 9.73 -4.52 -10.37
CA THR A 567 10.15 -5.62 -11.26
C THR A 567 11.24 -6.48 -10.61
N PHE A 568 12.12 -5.88 -9.79
CA PHE A 568 13.25 -6.54 -9.13
C PHE A 568 13.05 -6.75 -7.62
N SER A 569 11.80 -6.64 -7.12
CA SER A 569 11.47 -6.94 -5.71
C SER A 569 11.95 -8.36 -5.34
N PRO A 570 12.54 -8.60 -4.15
CA PRO A 570 13.13 -9.89 -3.82
C PRO A 570 12.09 -11.02 -3.78
N HIS A 571 12.20 -11.96 -4.72
CA HIS A 571 11.43 -13.19 -4.76
C HIS A 571 12.21 -14.29 -4.03
N TRP A 572 11.69 -14.84 -2.92
CA TRP A 572 12.35 -15.96 -2.27
C TRP A 572 12.06 -17.23 -3.07
N THR A 573 13.08 -17.83 -3.67
CA THR A 573 12.94 -19.09 -4.40
C THR A 573 12.94 -20.27 -3.43
N ILE A 574 11.81 -20.98 -3.36
CA ILE A 574 11.70 -22.23 -2.60
C ILE A 574 12.20 -23.36 -3.49
N SER A 575 13.14 -24.16 -2.99
CA SER A 575 13.67 -25.34 -3.67
C SER A 575 13.16 -26.61 -3.01
N LEU A 576 12.47 -27.45 -3.78
CA LEU A 576 12.01 -28.79 -3.34
C LEU A 576 12.99 -29.90 -3.78
N GLY A 577 14.24 -29.55 -4.08
CA GLY A 577 15.25 -30.48 -4.57
C GLY A 577 14.86 -31.11 -5.90
N LYS A 578 14.61 -32.43 -5.90
CA LYS A 578 14.27 -33.21 -7.12
C LYS A 578 12.97 -32.77 -7.81
N TYR A 579 12.09 -32.07 -7.09
CA TYR A 579 10.79 -31.61 -7.60
C TYR A 579 10.85 -30.23 -8.26
N GLY A 580 12.01 -29.56 -8.25
CA GLY A 580 12.22 -28.24 -8.85
C GLY A 580 12.16 -27.10 -7.85
N SER A 581 12.25 -25.88 -8.37
CA SER A 581 12.23 -24.64 -7.58
C SER A 581 11.25 -23.64 -8.16
N PHE A 582 10.60 -22.87 -7.30
CA PHE A 582 9.61 -21.86 -7.70
C PHE A 582 9.65 -20.67 -6.73
N PRO A 583 9.17 -19.48 -7.14
CA PRO A 583 9.11 -18.32 -6.27
C PRO A 583 7.96 -18.44 -5.25
N SER A 584 8.24 -18.10 -3.99
CA SER A 584 7.31 -18.12 -2.85
C SER A 584 6.00 -17.36 -3.11
N ASN A 585 6.04 -16.26 -3.87
CA ASN A 585 4.86 -15.45 -4.22
C ASN A 585 3.73 -16.26 -4.88
N LEU A 586 4.03 -17.40 -5.51
CA LEU A 586 3.00 -18.25 -6.12
C LEU A 586 2.15 -19.02 -5.09
N LEU A 587 2.58 -19.08 -3.82
CA LEU A 587 1.89 -19.75 -2.73
C LEU A 587 1.14 -18.79 -1.79
N ILE A 588 1.55 -17.53 -1.72
CA ILE A 588 0.97 -16.54 -0.79
C ILE A 588 -0.51 -16.33 -1.12
N GLU A 589 -1.35 -16.13 -0.09
CA GLU A 589 -2.82 -15.95 -0.19
C GLU A 589 -3.61 -17.15 -0.77
N ARG A 590 -3.00 -18.33 -0.87
CA ARG A 590 -3.70 -19.55 -1.25
C ARG A 590 -4.10 -20.37 -0.02
N PRO A 591 -5.28 -21.01 -0.03
CA PRO A 591 -5.70 -21.87 1.08
C PRO A 591 -4.80 -23.11 1.18
N PHE A 592 -4.67 -23.64 2.40
CA PHE A 592 -3.97 -24.90 2.66
C PHE A 592 -4.67 -26.09 1.98
N HIS A 593 -3.97 -27.22 1.92
CA HIS A 593 -4.39 -28.49 1.30
C HIS A 593 -4.52 -28.50 -0.23
N LEU A 594 -4.19 -27.40 -0.89
CA LEU A 594 -4.05 -27.39 -2.35
C LEU A 594 -2.79 -28.14 -2.79
N THR A 595 -2.96 -29.05 -3.76
CA THR A 595 -1.85 -29.71 -4.43
C THR A 595 -1.42 -28.92 -5.66
N TYR A 596 -0.13 -28.61 -5.72
CA TYR A 596 0.51 -27.90 -6.81
C TYR A 596 1.35 -28.85 -7.65
N GLU A 597 1.28 -28.68 -8.96
CA GLU A 597 2.16 -29.29 -9.95
C GLU A 597 3.18 -28.23 -10.40
N VAL A 598 4.47 -28.51 -10.21
CA VAL A 598 5.57 -27.63 -10.65
C VAL A 598 5.72 -27.77 -12.16
N GLN A 599 5.43 -26.69 -12.88
CA GLN A 599 5.58 -26.62 -14.33
C GLN A 599 7.02 -26.25 -14.71
N GLU A 600 7.44 -26.65 -15.90
CA GLU A 600 8.74 -26.25 -16.43
C GLU A 600 8.73 -24.78 -16.87
N LYS A 601 9.94 -24.22 -16.98
CA LYS A 601 10.13 -22.85 -17.42
C LYS A 601 9.69 -22.74 -18.88
N ARG A 602 8.91 -21.72 -19.22
CA ARG A 602 8.62 -21.38 -20.62
C ARG A 602 9.84 -20.70 -21.25
N ASP A 603 9.94 -20.75 -22.57
CA ASP A 603 10.98 -20.03 -23.31
C ASP A 603 10.95 -18.53 -22.94
N GLY A 604 12.04 -18.04 -22.33
CA GLY A 604 12.15 -16.65 -21.86
C GLY A 604 11.80 -16.39 -20.39
N GLU A 605 11.30 -17.39 -19.63
CA GLU A 605 11.02 -17.25 -18.18
C GLU A 605 12.18 -17.78 -17.31
N SER A 606 12.54 -17.03 -16.26
CA SER A 606 13.63 -17.42 -15.35
C SER A 606 13.20 -18.43 -14.26
N PHE A 607 11.89 -18.60 -14.04
CA PHE A 607 11.31 -19.38 -12.95
C PHE A 607 10.25 -20.39 -13.42
N SER A 608 10.01 -21.42 -12.61
CA SER A 608 8.94 -22.42 -12.82
C SER A 608 7.61 -21.95 -12.24
N ARG A 609 6.52 -22.14 -12.98
CA ARG A 609 5.16 -21.82 -12.54
C ARG A 609 4.54 -22.97 -11.73
N LEU A 610 3.48 -22.66 -10.99
CA LEU A 610 2.68 -23.63 -10.24
C LEU A 610 1.28 -23.76 -10.85
N ARG A 611 0.81 -25.00 -11.04
CA ARG A 611 -0.58 -25.31 -11.41
C ARG A 611 -1.29 -25.99 -10.25
N VAL A 612 -2.47 -25.52 -9.89
CA VAL A 612 -3.33 -26.20 -8.91
C VAL A 612 -3.93 -27.45 -9.57
N VAL A 613 -3.75 -28.61 -8.92
CA VAL A 613 -4.29 -29.89 -9.39
C VAL A 613 -5.71 -30.06 -8.82
N PRO A 614 -6.75 -30.22 -9.66
CA PRO A 614 -8.11 -30.44 -9.18
C PRO A 614 -8.23 -31.76 -8.42
N GLY A 615 -9.13 -31.81 -7.43
CA GLY A 615 -9.43 -33.03 -6.67
C GLY A 615 -9.89 -34.20 -7.54
N THR A 616 -10.55 -33.92 -8.67
CA THR A 616 -10.94 -34.93 -9.66
C THR A 616 -9.74 -35.59 -10.32
N GLU A 617 -8.66 -34.85 -10.60
CA GLU A 617 -7.42 -35.38 -11.17
C GLU A 617 -6.61 -36.15 -10.12
N LEU A 618 -6.68 -35.75 -8.84
CA LEU A 618 -6.06 -36.47 -7.72
C LEU A 618 -6.75 -37.81 -7.43
N ASN A 619 -8.08 -37.84 -7.51
CA ASN A 619 -8.90 -39.01 -7.16
C ASN A 619 -9.42 -39.76 -8.40
N ALA A 620 -8.92 -39.46 -9.60
CA ALA A 620 -9.40 -40.02 -10.85
C ALA A 620 -9.39 -41.56 -10.85
N GLU A 621 -8.42 -42.18 -10.18
CA GLU A 621 -8.30 -43.64 -10.07
C GLU A 621 -9.40 -44.25 -9.18
N ILE A 622 -9.70 -43.64 -8.03
CA ILE A 622 -10.76 -44.10 -7.13
C ILE A 622 -12.13 -43.96 -7.81
N LEU A 623 -12.32 -42.86 -8.53
CA LEU A 623 -13.54 -42.62 -9.31
C LEU A 623 -13.68 -43.63 -10.46
N ALA A 624 -12.59 -43.95 -11.16
CA ALA A 624 -12.60 -44.96 -12.21
C ALA A 624 -12.93 -46.36 -11.66
N GLU A 625 -12.37 -46.76 -10.53
CA GLU A 625 -12.67 -48.05 -9.88
C GLU A 625 -14.11 -48.11 -9.35
N LYS A 626 -14.64 -47.01 -8.81
CA LYS A 626 -16.04 -46.93 -8.37
C LYS A 626 -17.01 -47.12 -9.54
N ASN A 627 -16.75 -46.47 -10.68
CA ASN A 627 -17.58 -46.60 -11.87
C ASN A 627 -17.59 -48.04 -12.42
N VAL A 628 -16.45 -48.74 -12.36
CA VAL A 628 -16.35 -50.15 -12.77
C VAL A 628 -17.12 -51.08 -11.83
N ASN A 629 -17.15 -50.79 -10.53
CA ASN A 629 -17.92 -51.57 -9.55
C ASN A 629 -19.43 -51.27 -9.57
N GLU A 630 -19.85 -50.05 -9.93
CA GLU A 630 -21.28 -49.73 -10.10
C GLU A 630 -21.85 -50.35 -11.38
N GLU A 631 -21.07 -50.45 -12.47
CA GLU A 631 -21.47 -51.15 -13.70
C GLU A 631 -21.62 -52.67 -13.51
N SER A 632 -20.93 -53.27 -12.53
CA SER A 632 -20.99 -54.72 -12.26
C SER A 632 -22.02 -55.13 -11.20
N ALA A 633 -22.65 -54.17 -10.52
CA ALA A 633 -23.69 -54.44 -9.52
C ALA A 633 -25.11 -54.52 -10.10
N THR A 634 -25.31 -54.14 -11.37
CA THR A 634 -26.61 -54.15 -12.04
C THR A 634 -27.00 -55.50 -12.65
N ASP A 635 -26.06 -56.42 -12.84
CA ASP A 635 -26.34 -57.74 -13.43
C ASP A 635 -26.22 -58.84 -12.36
N GLY A 636 -27.38 -59.35 -11.94
CA GLY A 636 -27.50 -60.40 -10.94
C GLY A 636 -27.37 -61.82 -11.52
N GLU A 637 -26.89 -62.72 -10.67
CA GLU A 637 -26.88 -64.20 -10.78
C GLU A 637 -26.07 -64.85 -11.92
N ALA A 638 -24.95 -65.51 -11.56
CA ALA A 638 -24.59 -66.81 -12.16
C ALA A 638 -23.65 -67.63 -11.27
N ALA A 639 -24.04 -68.89 -11.05
CA ALA A 639 -23.36 -69.90 -10.25
C ALA A 639 -22.25 -70.63 -11.04
N ILE A 640 -21.35 -71.22 -10.26
CA ILE A 640 -20.11 -71.92 -10.66
C ILE A 640 -20.41 -73.21 -11.43
N VAL A 641 -19.81 -73.41 -12.61
CA VAL A 641 -19.54 -74.73 -13.19
C VAL A 641 -18.12 -74.74 -13.76
N ALA A 642 -17.26 -75.61 -13.23
CA ALA A 642 -15.91 -75.86 -13.73
C ALA A 642 -15.91 -77.07 -14.67
N GLY A 643 -15.46 -76.88 -15.91
CA GLY A 643 -15.10 -77.93 -16.86
C GLY A 643 -13.65 -77.75 -17.31
N GLU A 644 -12.89 -78.84 -17.37
CA GLU A 644 -11.45 -78.86 -17.64
C GLU A 644 -11.09 -78.33 -19.04
N GLY A 645 -10.12 -77.41 -19.08
CA GLY A 645 -9.25 -77.19 -20.23
C GLY A 645 -9.75 -76.25 -21.32
N GLU A 646 -9.89 -74.95 -21.02
CA GLU A 646 -9.60 -73.81 -21.91
C GLU A 646 -9.90 -72.48 -21.16
N GLU A 647 -9.24 -71.40 -21.59
CA GLU A 647 -9.19 -70.03 -21.03
C GLU A 647 -10.16 -69.64 -19.90
N LEU A 648 -9.64 -69.50 -18.67
CA LEU A 648 -10.38 -68.91 -17.54
C LEU A 648 -10.05 -67.43 -17.38
N ALA A 649 -10.56 -66.63 -18.31
CA ALA A 649 -11.06 -65.31 -17.97
C ALA A 649 -12.47 -65.51 -17.39
N LEU A 650 -12.79 -64.93 -16.23
CA LEU A 650 -14.22 -64.72 -15.92
C LEU A 650 -14.71 -63.73 -16.98
N VAL A 651 -15.75 -64.05 -17.74
CA VAL A 651 -16.28 -63.23 -18.83
C VAL A 651 -17.79 -63.10 -18.60
N ASP A 652 -18.33 -61.88 -18.61
CA ASP A 652 -19.79 -61.65 -18.54
C ASP A 652 -20.49 -62.20 -19.79
N GLU A 653 -21.82 -62.36 -19.75
CA GLU A 653 -22.65 -62.83 -20.88
C GLU A 653 -22.46 -62.03 -22.18
N THR A 654 -21.85 -60.85 -22.11
CA THR A 654 -21.51 -59.96 -23.24
C THR A 654 -20.11 -60.17 -23.82
N GLY A 655 -19.32 -61.12 -23.32
CA GLY A 655 -17.94 -61.34 -23.78
C GLY A 655 -16.89 -60.43 -23.11
N LYS A 656 -17.25 -59.72 -22.03
CA LYS A 656 -16.35 -58.76 -21.32
C LYS A 656 -15.61 -59.46 -20.17
N VAL A 657 -14.28 -59.45 -20.20
CA VAL A 657 -13.41 -60.10 -19.19
C VAL A 657 -13.49 -59.42 -17.83
N VAL A 658 -14.08 -60.10 -16.84
CA VAL A 658 -14.33 -59.73 -15.44
C VAL A 658 -13.13 -60.00 -14.51
N ALA A 659 -12.29 -61.03 -14.76
CA ALA A 659 -11.07 -61.25 -13.95
C ALA A 659 -9.92 -61.90 -14.75
N ARG A 660 -8.70 -61.34 -14.61
CA ARG A 660 -7.45 -61.80 -15.25
C ARG A 660 -6.49 -62.38 -14.20
N SER A 661 -5.72 -63.41 -14.55
CA SER A 661 -4.77 -64.09 -13.64
C SER A 661 -3.31 -63.86 -14.05
N ASN A 662 -2.40 -63.80 -13.08
CA ASN A 662 -0.97 -63.59 -13.31
C ASN A 662 -0.18 -64.89 -13.59
N ARG A 663 -0.86 -66.04 -13.75
CA ARG A 663 -0.21 -67.38 -13.82
C ARG A 663 0.75 -67.54 -15.01
N GLU A 664 0.51 -66.84 -16.11
CA GLU A 664 1.30 -66.91 -17.35
C GLU A 664 2.31 -65.75 -17.50
N ILE A 665 2.41 -64.88 -16.48
CA ILE A 665 3.30 -63.72 -16.52
C ILE A 665 4.76 -64.17 -16.29
N ILE A 666 5.53 -64.31 -17.36
CA ILE A 666 6.99 -64.55 -17.33
C ILE A 666 7.73 -63.22 -17.15
N ASP A 667 8.52 -63.06 -16.08
CA ASP A 667 9.30 -61.83 -15.82
C ASP A 667 10.53 -61.75 -16.74
N ASP A 668 10.36 -61.11 -17.91
CA ASP A 668 11.42 -60.87 -18.87
C ASP A 668 11.80 -59.39 -18.88
N SER A 669 13.11 -59.12 -18.85
CA SER A 669 13.70 -57.78 -18.95
C SER A 669 13.25 -57.00 -20.19
N ALA A 670 12.79 -57.69 -21.24
CA ALA A 670 12.30 -57.11 -22.50
C ALA A 670 10.86 -56.55 -22.46
N ARG A 671 10.16 -56.60 -21.32
CA ARG A 671 8.76 -56.10 -21.21
C ARG A 671 8.62 -54.58 -21.34
N GLN A 672 9.67 -53.83 -21.04
CA GLN A 672 9.73 -52.38 -21.24
C GLN A 672 10.65 -52.09 -22.42
N THR A 673 10.09 -51.65 -23.54
CA THR A 673 10.87 -51.41 -24.77
C THR A 673 11.66 -50.11 -24.74
N LEU A 674 11.31 -49.19 -23.84
CA LEU A 674 11.96 -47.89 -23.70
C LEU A 674 13.24 -48.00 -22.86
N THR A 675 14.38 -47.61 -23.42
CA THR A 675 15.69 -47.72 -22.76
C THR A 675 15.86 -46.65 -21.67
N SER A 676 16.81 -46.85 -20.75
CA SER A 676 17.11 -45.86 -19.70
C SER A 676 17.56 -44.51 -20.27
N GLU A 677 18.31 -44.52 -21.36
CA GLU A 677 18.81 -43.32 -22.05
C GLU A 677 17.66 -42.53 -22.68
N GLU A 678 16.73 -43.20 -23.36
CA GLU A 678 15.52 -42.57 -23.92
C GLU A 678 14.62 -42.01 -22.80
N ILE A 679 14.50 -42.70 -21.66
CA ILE A 679 13.78 -42.18 -20.49
C ILE A 679 14.45 -40.90 -19.98
N GLU A 680 15.78 -40.83 -19.95
CA GLU A 680 16.50 -39.63 -19.56
C GLU A 680 16.38 -38.50 -20.58
N GLU A 681 16.35 -38.81 -21.86
CA GLU A 681 16.12 -37.83 -22.91
C GLU A 681 14.70 -37.27 -22.85
N LEU A 682 13.70 -38.11 -22.59
CA LEU A 682 12.31 -37.68 -22.38
C LEU A 682 12.12 -36.87 -21.10
N LYS A 683 12.94 -37.10 -20.06
CA LYS A 683 13.00 -36.20 -18.89
C LYS A 683 13.61 -34.83 -19.23
N LYS A 684 14.46 -34.76 -20.25
CA LYS A 684 15.12 -33.52 -20.71
C LYS A 684 14.27 -32.73 -21.72
N LYS A 685 13.48 -33.40 -22.55
CA LYS A 685 12.57 -32.79 -23.54
C LYS A 685 11.29 -32.28 -22.86
N GLY A 686 11.21 -30.97 -22.66
CA GLY A 686 10.24 -30.33 -21.77
C GLY A 686 8.98 -29.75 -22.42
N THR A 687 7.86 -29.86 -21.68
CA THR A 687 6.63 -29.02 -21.59
C THR A 687 5.45 -29.79 -20.95
N SER A 688 5.48 -31.12 -21.01
CA SER A 688 4.51 -32.05 -20.39
C SER A 688 5.18 -33.35 -19.94
N ALA A 689 6.52 -33.30 -19.78
CA ALA A 689 7.39 -34.47 -19.74
C ALA A 689 6.94 -35.54 -18.75
N GLY A 690 6.45 -35.18 -17.57
CA GLY A 690 5.98 -36.18 -16.58
C GLY A 690 4.81 -37.03 -17.08
N LYS A 691 3.74 -36.40 -17.60
CA LYS A 691 2.54 -37.11 -18.07
C LYS A 691 2.78 -37.83 -19.38
N ASP A 692 3.47 -37.19 -20.29
CA ASP A 692 3.79 -37.77 -21.60
C ASP A 692 4.77 -38.92 -21.46
N LEU A 693 5.73 -38.83 -20.53
CA LEU A 693 6.63 -39.93 -20.19
C LEU A 693 5.85 -41.10 -19.59
N ILE A 694 4.90 -40.84 -18.68
CA ILE A 694 4.07 -41.91 -18.12
C ILE A 694 3.23 -42.56 -19.23
N ALA A 695 2.58 -41.77 -20.08
CA ALA A 695 1.80 -42.28 -21.20
C ALA A 695 2.67 -43.13 -22.15
N LYS A 696 3.85 -42.64 -22.53
CA LYS A 696 4.81 -43.40 -23.35
C LYS A 696 5.26 -44.67 -22.66
N LEU A 697 5.60 -44.63 -21.36
CA LEU A 697 6.00 -45.80 -20.58
C LEU A 697 4.90 -46.85 -20.46
N MET A 698 3.63 -46.42 -20.47
CA MET A 698 2.47 -47.31 -20.47
C MET A 698 2.28 -47.95 -21.84
N LEU A 699 2.39 -47.17 -22.92
CA LEU A 699 2.27 -47.66 -24.31
C LEU A 699 3.43 -48.59 -24.71
N SER A 700 4.63 -48.36 -24.21
CA SER A 700 5.84 -49.15 -24.49
C SER A 700 5.94 -50.44 -23.66
N HIS A 701 4.95 -50.71 -22.80
CA HIS A 701 4.93 -51.91 -21.97
C HIS A 701 4.17 -53.03 -22.69
N THR A 702 4.89 -54.00 -23.26
CA THR A 702 4.34 -55.05 -24.15
C THR A 702 3.28 -55.95 -23.51
N ALA A 703 3.38 -56.18 -22.21
CA ALA A 703 2.48 -57.05 -21.45
C ALA A 703 1.59 -56.26 -20.47
N ILE A 704 1.20 -55.04 -20.81
CA ILE A 704 0.41 -54.20 -19.90
C ILE A 704 -1.03 -54.72 -19.75
N ASP A 705 -1.59 -55.26 -20.83
CA ASP A 705 -2.95 -55.83 -20.87
C ASP A 705 -3.06 -57.14 -20.08
N GLN A 706 -1.95 -57.85 -19.87
CA GLN A 706 -1.91 -59.06 -19.04
C GLN A 706 -2.02 -58.74 -17.55
N LYS A 707 -1.86 -57.47 -17.13
CA LYS A 707 -1.96 -57.07 -15.73
C LYS A 707 -3.43 -57.03 -15.31
N THR A 708 -3.69 -57.45 -14.08
CA THR A 708 -4.97 -57.15 -13.43
C THR A 708 -5.17 -55.64 -13.31
N ALA A 709 -6.43 -55.18 -13.24
CA ALA A 709 -6.76 -53.77 -13.00
C ALA A 709 -5.98 -53.21 -11.78
N TYR A 710 -5.81 -54.03 -10.76
CA TYR A 710 -5.06 -53.70 -9.54
C TYR A 710 -3.56 -53.53 -9.79
N SER A 711 -2.97 -54.44 -10.57
CA SER A 711 -1.54 -54.39 -10.92
C SER A 711 -1.23 -53.22 -11.86
N LEU A 712 -2.18 -52.86 -12.73
CA LEU A 712 -2.09 -51.70 -13.60
C LEU A 712 -2.17 -50.40 -12.80
N ALA A 713 -3.16 -50.24 -11.91
CA ALA A 713 -3.29 -49.06 -11.04
C ALA A 713 -2.04 -48.88 -10.16
N LYS A 714 -1.56 -49.95 -9.52
CA LYS A 714 -0.30 -49.93 -8.75
C LYS A 714 0.89 -49.51 -9.60
N TYR A 715 0.99 -50.01 -10.83
CA TYR A 715 2.07 -49.65 -11.74
C TYR A 715 2.00 -48.16 -12.13
N ARG A 716 0.81 -47.67 -12.48
CA ARG A 716 0.57 -46.27 -12.82
C ARG A 716 0.93 -45.33 -11.66
N LEU A 717 0.44 -45.60 -10.46
CA LEU A 717 0.73 -44.81 -9.25
C LEU A 717 2.24 -44.73 -8.97
N LEU A 718 2.99 -45.83 -9.16
CA LEU A 718 4.45 -45.83 -9.02
C LEU A 718 5.13 -44.92 -10.05
N LYS A 719 4.64 -44.88 -11.29
CA LYS A 719 5.17 -43.98 -12.33
C LYS A 719 4.77 -42.53 -12.07
N GLU A 720 3.53 -42.28 -11.68
CA GLU A 720 3.04 -40.95 -11.27
C GLU A 720 3.87 -40.38 -10.12
N ARG A 721 4.07 -41.15 -9.04
CA ARG A 721 4.90 -40.72 -7.89
C ARG A 721 6.37 -40.48 -8.24
N LYS A 722 6.89 -41.15 -9.28
CA LYS A 722 8.29 -41.02 -9.71
C LYS A 722 8.50 -39.82 -10.65
N PHE A 723 7.54 -39.53 -11.54
CA PHE A 723 7.74 -38.58 -12.63
C PHE A 723 6.91 -37.29 -12.53
N LEU A 724 5.79 -37.28 -11.80
CA LEU A 724 5.03 -36.06 -11.56
C LEU A 724 5.63 -35.26 -10.41
N ARG A 725 5.83 -33.96 -10.64
CA ARG A 725 6.39 -33.02 -9.67
C ARG A 725 5.26 -32.33 -8.91
N ARG A 726 4.65 -33.04 -7.96
CA ARG A 726 3.54 -32.54 -7.15
C ARG A 726 3.93 -32.36 -5.69
N PHE A 727 3.41 -31.31 -5.05
CA PHE A 727 3.52 -31.08 -3.61
C PHE A 727 2.23 -30.46 -3.08
N THR A 728 1.96 -30.64 -1.79
CA THR A 728 0.80 -30.05 -1.11
C THR A 728 1.31 -29.19 0.03
N VAL A 729 0.73 -27.99 0.19
CA VAL A 729 1.03 -27.12 1.32
C VAL A 729 0.04 -27.44 2.44
N LEU A 730 0.55 -27.76 3.62
CA LEU A 730 -0.25 -28.12 4.81
C LEU A 730 -0.03 -27.06 5.90
N PRO A 731 -1.03 -26.85 6.79
CA PRO A 731 -0.81 -26.06 7.99
C PRO A 731 0.23 -26.76 8.88
N LEU A 732 0.98 -25.95 9.65
CA LEU A 732 1.97 -26.48 10.57
C LEU A 732 1.32 -26.77 11.93
N ASP A 733 1.08 -28.04 12.21
CA ASP A 733 0.56 -28.51 13.49
C ASP A 733 1.64 -29.25 14.30
N VAL A 734 1.48 -29.33 15.63
CA VAL A 734 2.44 -30.04 16.51
C VAL A 734 2.62 -31.49 16.10
N VAL A 735 1.54 -32.18 15.74
CA VAL A 735 1.57 -33.58 15.29
C VAL A 735 2.33 -33.73 13.97
N LEU A 736 2.10 -32.82 13.01
CA LEU A 736 2.78 -32.85 11.72
C LEU A 736 4.28 -32.58 11.89
N LEU A 737 4.63 -31.59 12.69
CA LEU A 737 6.01 -31.26 13.03
C LEU A 737 6.69 -32.43 13.74
N GLY A 738 6.05 -33.03 14.74
CA GLY A 738 6.56 -34.20 15.45
C GLY A 738 6.78 -35.39 14.50
N GLN A 739 5.83 -35.66 13.60
CA GLN A 739 5.98 -36.69 12.60
C GLN A 739 7.14 -36.41 11.63
N TRP A 740 7.30 -35.17 11.17
CA TRP A 740 8.39 -34.77 10.29
C TRP A 740 9.76 -34.86 10.99
N LEU A 741 9.84 -34.42 12.25
CA LEU A 741 11.06 -34.52 13.07
C LEU A 741 11.48 -35.98 13.25
N LEU A 742 10.52 -36.87 13.49
CA LEU A 742 10.76 -38.30 13.51
C LEU A 742 11.24 -38.77 12.14
N GLN A 743 10.44 -38.63 11.08
CA GLN A 743 10.63 -39.32 9.81
C GLN A 743 11.79 -38.79 8.98
N ASP A 744 11.93 -37.47 8.87
CA ASP A 744 12.81 -36.83 7.90
C ASP A 744 14.02 -36.10 8.51
N ARG A 745 14.00 -35.81 9.82
CA ARG A 745 15.07 -35.06 10.50
C ARG A 745 15.90 -35.93 11.45
N ASP A 746 15.58 -35.93 12.74
CA ASP A 746 16.37 -36.57 13.78
C ASP A 746 15.45 -36.99 14.93
N ALA A 747 15.14 -38.28 14.97
CA ALA A 747 14.22 -38.86 15.95
C ALA A 747 14.80 -38.87 17.37
N GLY A 748 16.13 -38.93 17.52
CA GLY A 748 16.79 -38.98 18.83
C GLY A 748 16.60 -37.68 19.61
N LYS A 749 16.54 -36.53 18.93
CA LYS A 749 16.32 -35.21 19.56
C LYS A 749 14.97 -35.07 20.25
N VAL A 750 13.98 -35.85 19.83
CA VAL A 750 12.62 -35.84 20.39
C VAL A 750 12.34 -37.12 21.19
N LEU A 751 13.37 -37.86 21.60
CA LEU A 751 13.25 -39.12 22.36
C LEU A 751 12.35 -40.15 21.69
N GLU A 752 12.32 -40.13 20.35
CA GLU A 752 11.41 -40.94 19.53
C GLU A 752 9.92 -40.82 19.93
N LEU A 753 9.52 -39.68 20.53
CA LEU A 753 8.17 -39.43 21.01
C LEU A 753 7.16 -39.40 19.87
N ARG A 754 6.39 -40.48 19.74
CA ARG A 754 5.36 -40.64 18.70
C ARG A 754 4.09 -39.85 19.00
N ALA A 755 3.30 -39.58 17.96
CA ALA A 755 2.08 -38.79 18.05
C ALA A 755 1.08 -39.35 19.07
N GLU A 756 0.88 -40.68 19.09
CA GLU A 756 -0.01 -41.33 20.05
C GLU A 756 0.51 -41.23 21.49
N MET A 757 1.83 -41.28 21.70
CA MET A 757 2.45 -41.14 23.02
C MET A 757 2.38 -39.73 23.54
N MET A 758 2.65 -38.75 22.67
CA MET A 758 2.47 -37.32 22.96
C MET A 758 1.01 -37.03 23.34
N GLY A 759 0.06 -37.62 22.60
CA GLY A 759 -1.36 -37.54 22.90
C GLY A 759 -1.72 -38.15 24.25
N LEU A 760 -1.24 -39.36 24.54
CA LEU A 760 -1.49 -40.05 25.81
C LEU A 760 -0.85 -39.31 26.99
N LEU A 761 0.37 -38.80 26.84
CA LEU A 761 1.08 -38.05 27.86
C LEU A 761 0.29 -36.82 28.29
N GLY A 762 -0.22 -36.05 27.34
CA GLY A 762 -1.11 -34.91 27.63
C GLY A 762 -2.45 -35.32 28.26
N CYS A 763 -3.04 -36.45 27.86
CA CYS A 763 -4.30 -36.92 28.43
C CYS A 763 -4.12 -37.43 29.88
N TRP A 764 -3.07 -38.20 30.13
CA TRP A 764 -2.79 -38.75 31.46
C TRP A 764 -2.28 -37.70 32.41
N ALA A 765 -1.60 -36.65 31.96
CA ALA A 765 -1.28 -35.48 32.77
C ALA A 765 -2.46 -34.52 32.96
N ASP A 766 -3.65 -34.87 32.45
CA ASP A 766 -4.87 -34.04 32.48
C ASP A 766 -4.63 -32.61 31.99
N VAL A 767 -4.01 -32.48 30.80
CA VAL A 767 -3.73 -31.19 30.17
C VAL A 767 -4.95 -30.73 29.39
N HIS A 768 -5.54 -29.62 29.82
CA HIS A 768 -6.75 -29.05 29.23
C HIS A 768 -6.74 -27.52 29.30
N PHE A 769 -7.63 -26.88 28.55
CA PHE A 769 -7.87 -25.44 28.68
C PHE A 769 -8.70 -25.15 29.92
N GLY A 770 -8.17 -24.35 30.84
CA GLY A 770 -8.82 -24.00 32.11
C GLY A 770 -9.79 -22.80 32.06
N GLY A 771 -10.08 -22.24 30.88
CA GLY A 771 -10.91 -21.03 30.72
C GLY A 771 -10.12 -19.73 30.60
N ALA A 772 -10.80 -18.63 30.26
CA ALA A 772 -10.25 -17.28 30.26
C ALA A 772 -10.16 -16.74 31.70
N PRO A 773 -9.14 -15.94 32.06
CA PRO A 773 -9.04 -15.37 33.40
C PRO A 773 -10.25 -14.47 33.68
N ALA A 774 -11.08 -14.83 34.65
CA ALA A 774 -12.14 -13.95 35.14
C ALA A 774 -11.51 -12.68 35.73
N GLU A 775 -12.09 -11.51 35.45
CA GLU A 775 -11.64 -10.25 36.05
C GLU A 775 -11.64 -10.35 37.58
N VAL A 776 -10.59 -9.79 38.19
CA VAL A 776 -10.09 -10.01 39.57
C VAL A 776 -11.06 -9.61 40.70
N ASN A 777 -12.34 -9.37 40.43
CA ASN A 777 -13.28 -8.79 41.40
C ASN A 777 -14.18 -9.76 42.16
N THR A 778 -14.02 -11.08 42.02
CA THR A 778 -14.78 -12.07 42.83
C THR A 778 -13.85 -13.07 43.51
N VAL A 779 -13.99 -13.21 44.83
CA VAL A 779 -13.28 -14.17 45.71
C VAL A 779 -13.76 -15.61 45.47
N SER A 780 -13.68 -16.07 44.23
CA SER A 780 -13.95 -17.45 43.83
C SER A 780 -12.63 -18.11 43.45
N GLU A 781 -12.38 -19.31 44.00
CA GLU A 781 -11.19 -20.14 43.76
C GLU A 781 -10.79 -20.13 42.27
N PRO A 782 -9.50 -19.96 41.93
CA PRO A 782 -9.07 -19.86 40.54
C PRO A 782 -9.46 -21.15 39.78
N GLN A 783 -10.39 -21.01 38.85
CA GLN A 783 -10.69 -22.05 37.88
C GLN A 783 -9.61 -21.99 36.80
N GLY A 784 -8.68 -22.96 36.82
CA GLY A 784 -7.64 -23.13 35.81
C GLY A 784 -6.46 -23.97 36.31
N GLY A 785 -5.78 -24.68 35.40
CA GLY A 785 -4.70 -25.60 35.77
C GLY A 785 -3.29 -24.99 35.73
N ARG A 786 -2.41 -25.48 36.61
CA ARG A 786 -0.96 -25.24 36.55
C ARG A 786 -0.25 -26.57 36.36
N TRP A 787 0.55 -26.73 35.32
CA TRP A 787 1.25 -27.99 35.03
C TRP A 787 2.74 -27.87 35.23
N LEU A 788 3.32 -28.91 35.84
CA LEU A 788 4.75 -29.07 35.99
C LEU A 788 5.27 -29.94 34.85
N VAL A 789 6.31 -29.49 34.16
CA VAL A 789 6.84 -30.14 32.96
C VAL A 789 8.34 -30.31 33.05
N VAL A 790 8.85 -31.47 32.66
CA VAL A 790 10.28 -31.69 32.40
C VAL A 790 10.42 -32.15 30.95
N ASP A 791 11.10 -31.37 30.12
CA ASP A 791 11.14 -31.60 28.67
C ASP A 791 12.56 -31.49 28.10
N ASP A 792 13.12 -32.62 27.65
CA ASP A 792 14.37 -32.70 26.88
C ASP A 792 14.14 -32.86 25.37
N THR A 793 12.89 -32.83 24.89
CA THR A 793 12.54 -33.01 23.47
C THR A 793 12.72 -31.74 22.62
N GLY A 794 13.39 -30.71 23.16
CA GLY A 794 13.60 -29.42 22.48
C GLY A 794 12.38 -28.50 22.45
N GLY A 795 11.38 -28.77 23.31
CA GLY A 795 10.13 -28.02 23.41
C GLY A 795 8.93 -28.67 22.70
N LEU A 796 9.06 -29.92 22.22
CA LEU A 796 7.95 -30.60 21.54
C LEU A 796 6.81 -30.97 22.50
N LEU A 797 7.14 -31.44 23.71
CA LEU A 797 6.14 -31.70 24.74
C LEU A 797 5.49 -30.38 25.19
N VAL A 798 6.28 -29.33 25.40
CA VAL A 798 5.75 -28.00 25.75
C VAL A 798 4.80 -27.49 24.66
N ALA A 799 5.16 -27.63 23.38
CA ALA A 799 4.28 -27.27 22.26
C ALA A 799 2.96 -28.04 22.29
N ALA A 800 3.01 -29.36 22.50
CA ALA A 800 1.82 -30.22 22.55
C ALA A 800 0.88 -29.86 23.72
N MET A 801 1.45 -29.48 24.86
CA MET A 801 0.69 -29.02 26.02
C MET A 801 0.09 -27.64 25.78
N ALA A 802 0.87 -26.72 25.21
CA ALA A 802 0.42 -25.38 24.87
C ALA A 802 -0.72 -25.38 23.83
N ASP A 803 -0.66 -26.28 22.86
CA ASP A 803 -1.69 -26.48 21.84
C ASP A 803 -3.02 -26.91 22.49
N ARG A 804 -2.97 -27.90 23.40
CA ARG A 804 -4.14 -28.35 24.18
C ARG A 804 -4.71 -27.29 25.12
N MET A 805 -3.86 -26.38 25.59
CA MET A 805 -4.26 -25.24 26.41
C MET A 805 -4.73 -24.05 25.57
N GLY A 806 -4.70 -24.11 24.23
CA GLY A 806 -5.10 -22.99 23.37
C GLY A 806 -4.19 -21.76 23.44
N ILE A 807 -2.93 -21.91 23.90
CA ILE A 807 -1.97 -20.80 24.08
C ILE A 807 -0.78 -20.85 23.11
N LEU A 808 -0.74 -21.84 22.21
CA LEU A 808 0.34 -22.00 21.24
C LEU A 808 0.20 -21.07 20.03
N HIS A 809 -1.02 -20.74 19.62
CA HIS A 809 -1.26 -19.91 18.43
C HIS A 809 -1.68 -18.50 18.85
N GLN A 810 -1.28 -17.48 18.07
CA GLN A 810 -1.78 -16.12 18.25
C GLN A 810 -3.18 -16.02 17.62
N GLU A 811 -4.18 -15.64 18.40
CA GLU A 811 -5.48 -15.25 17.84
C GLU A 811 -5.33 -13.91 17.12
N ASN A 812 -5.62 -13.89 15.81
CA ASN A 812 -5.76 -12.65 15.06
C ASN A 812 -7.05 -11.96 15.52
N GLN A 813 -7.00 -11.20 16.62
CA GLN A 813 -8.10 -10.32 17.07
C GLN A 813 -8.24 -9.08 16.16
N GLY A 814 -8.47 -9.27 14.85
CA GLY A 814 -8.37 -8.17 13.90
C GLY A 814 -9.32 -8.17 12.71
N GLU A 815 -10.23 -9.13 12.58
CA GLU A 815 -11.18 -9.12 11.44
C GLU A 815 -12.65 -9.32 11.82
N ASP A 816 -13.00 -9.93 12.97
CA ASP A 816 -14.41 -10.28 13.25
C ASP A 816 -15.11 -9.41 14.33
N ASP A 817 -14.37 -8.67 15.18
CA ASP A 817 -14.98 -7.93 16.30
C ASP A 817 -15.60 -6.56 15.91
N ASP A 818 -15.27 -6.01 14.73
CA ASP A 818 -15.82 -4.73 14.27
C ASP A 818 -17.24 -4.86 13.67
N GLU A 819 -17.72 -6.08 13.39
CA GLU A 819 -19.06 -6.32 12.84
C GLU A 819 -20.12 -6.64 13.91
N GLU A 820 -19.76 -7.18 15.09
CA GLU A 820 -20.75 -7.55 16.13
C GLU A 820 -21.03 -6.46 17.18
N GLU A 821 -20.17 -5.44 17.35
CA GLU A 821 -20.42 -4.35 18.32
C GLU A 821 -21.39 -3.26 17.83
N ASN A 822 -21.77 -3.26 16.54
CA ASN A 822 -22.70 -2.26 15.99
C ASN A 822 -24.19 -2.64 16.05
N GLU A 823 -24.55 -3.84 16.53
CA GLU A 823 -25.97 -4.29 16.60
C GLU A 823 -26.54 -4.49 18.01
N LYS A 824 -25.78 -4.24 19.08
CA LYS A 824 -26.28 -4.37 20.47
C LYS A 824 -26.09 -3.08 21.27
N GLY A 825 -26.74 -2.02 20.82
CA GLY A 825 -26.65 -0.71 21.47
C GLY A 825 -27.95 0.08 21.43
N ASP A 826 -29.11 -0.56 21.49
CA ASP A 826 -30.37 0.15 21.70
C ASP A 826 -31.36 -0.74 22.45
N HIS A 827 -31.37 -0.67 23.78
CA HIS A 827 -32.56 -0.85 24.62
C HIS A 827 -32.24 -0.70 26.13
N ILE A 828 -32.94 0.27 26.74
CA ILE A 828 -33.46 0.33 28.12
C ILE A 828 -32.74 1.27 29.13
N ASN A 829 -33.53 2.28 29.51
CA ASN A 829 -33.40 3.25 30.60
C ASN A 829 -33.33 2.60 32.00
N GLY A 830 -32.74 3.32 32.98
CA GLY A 830 -33.12 3.18 34.39
C GLY A 830 -32.11 3.67 35.43
N GLU A 831 -32.24 4.94 35.81
CA GLU A 831 -32.12 5.50 37.18
C GLU A 831 -30.94 5.13 38.14
N GLY A 832 -30.28 6.18 38.67
CA GLY A 832 -30.13 6.34 40.13
C GLY A 832 -28.72 6.41 40.77
N HIS A 833 -28.40 7.58 41.34
CA HIS A 833 -27.43 7.92 42.41
C HIS A 833 -25.91 7.92 42.07
N VAL A 834 -25.18 9.05 42.07
CA VAL A 834 -24.94 10.17 43.03
C VAL A 834 -24.05 9.79 44.22
N GLU A 835 -22.80 10.28 44.17
CA GLU A 835 -21.96 10.95 45.20
C GLU A 835 -20.47 10.59 45.01
N ASP A 836 -19.47 11.41 45.32
CA ASP A 836 -19.20 12.84 45.22
C ASP A 836 -17.69 13.00 45.57
N LYS A 837 -16.97 13.91 44.89
CA LYS A 837 -15.71 14.59 45.34
C LYS A 837 -14.44 13.73 45.58
N GLN A 838 -13.20 14.17 45.31
CA GLN A 838 -12.61 15.50 45.50
C GLN A 838 -11.26 15.59 44.75
N THR A 839 -11.04 16.71 44.06
CA THR A 839 -9.76 17.28 43.57
C THR A 839 -8.83 17.65 44.75
N PRO A 840 -7.50 18.00 44.61
CA PRO A 840 -7.09 19.17 43.80
C PRO A 840 -5.61 19.39 43.34
N VAL A 841 -5.44 20.40 42.44
CA VAL A 841 -4.26 21.28 42.09
C VAL A 841 -2.99 20.59 41.51
N VAL A 842 -2.20 21.10 40.53
CA VAL A 842 -1.60 22.45 40.32
C VAL A 842 -1.11 22.65 38.87
N ASN A 843 -1.23 23.90 38.38
CA ASN A 843 -0.72 24.45 37.12
C ASN A 843 0.82 24.64 37.07
N GLY A 844 1.42 24.53 35.88
CA GLY A 844 2.80 24.97 35.62
C GLY A 844 3.10 25.18 34.13
N ILE A 845 3.59 26.37 33.79
CA ILE A 845 3.71 27.05 32.49
C ILE A 845 4.94 26.63 31.64
N ALA A 846 4.84 26.83 30.30
CA ALA A 846 5.89 27.03 29.26
C ALA A 846 6.71 25.79 28.81
N GLN A 847 7.19 25.63 27.56
CA GLN A 847 7.62 26.57 26.51
C GLN A 847 7.78 25.80 25.17
N GLN A 848 7.64 26.50 24.04
CA GLN A 848 7.99 26.02 22.70
C GLN A 848 9.51 26.16 22.45
N GLU A 849 10.13 25.18 21.81
CA GLU A 849 11.35 25.38 20.99
C GLU A 849 11.53 24.25 19.96
N GLU A 850 11.85 24.63 18.72
CA GLU A 850 12.09 23.78 17.55
C GLU A 850 13.53 23.22 17.53
N GLN A 851 13.73 21.97 17.07
CA GLN A 851 14.99 21.54 16.43
C GLN A 851 14.86 20.24 15.60
N GLN A 852 14.97 20.43 14.27
CA GLN A 852 15.63 19.61 13.23
C GLN A 852 15.49 18.06 13.23
N GLN A 853 14.79 17.52 12.21
CA GLN A 853 14.83 16.10 11.83
C GLN A 853 15.43 15.90 10.42
N GLN A 854 16.48 15.08 10.37
CA GLN A 854 16.97 14.38 9.17
C GLN A 854 15.98 13.27 8.76
N PRO A 855 15.79 12.95 7.46
CA PRO A 855 14.78 12.00 7.04
C PRO A 855 15.26 10.54 7.19
N SER A 856 14.60 9.80 8.08
CA SER A 856 14.63 8.35 8.18
C SER A 856 13.55 7.70 7.31
N SER A 857 13.84 6.49 6.81
CA SER A 857 12.98 5.59 6.02
C SER A 857 11.55 5.41 6.54
N PRO A 858 10.54 5.21 5.67
CA PRO A 858 9.16 5.03 6.09
C PRO A 858 8.95 3.62 6.64
N LYS A 859 8.88 3.52 7.97
CA LYS A 859 8.31 2.36 8.67
C LYS A 859 6.78 2.46 8.58
N THR A 860 6.14 1.45 8.00
CA THR A 860 4.71 1.19 8.15
C THR A 860 4.40 1.03 9.64
N THR A 861 3.84 2.06 10.24
CA THR A 861 3.42 2.06 11.64
C THR A 861 1.91 1.94 11.69
N ARG A 862 1.42 0.69 11.82
CA ARG A 862 0.09 0.47 12.43
C ARG A 862 0.19 1.02 13.85
N HIS A 863 -0.58 2.08 14.14
CA HIS A 863 -0.63 2.69 15.47
C HIS A 863 -1.44 1.80 16.42
N TYR A 864 -0.78 0.80 17.01
CA TYR A 864 -1.28 0.24 18.27
C TYR A 864 -1.11 1.30 19.35
N LYS A 865 -2.18 1.63 20.09
CA LYS A 865 -2.09 2.42 21.33
C LYS A 865 -1.12 1.68 22.25
N LYS A 866 0.10 2.19 22.42
CA LYS A 866 0.99 1.74 23.50
C LYS A 866 0.26 1.99 24.81
N ARG A 867 -0.26 0.94 25.44
CA ARG A 867 -0.60 1.02 26.87
C ARG A 867 0.68 1.49 27.60
N PRO A 868 0.59 2.48 28.51
CA PRO A 868 1.75 2.91 29.28
C PRO A 868 2.35 1.70 29.98
N ARG A 869 3.68 1.57 29.95
CA ARG A 869 4.37 0.47 30.62
C ARG A 869 4.06 0.55 32.11
N ARG A 870 3.44 -0.51 32.62
CA ARG A 870 3.33 -0.87 34.04
C ARG A 870 4.74 -1.03 34.65
N ASP A 871 4.84 -1.00 35.98
CA ASP A 871 6.12 -1.06 36.72
C ASP A 871 6.94 -2.29 36.28
N ASP A 872 8.28 -2.22 36.32
CA ASP A 872 9.14 -3.38 35.98
C ASP A 872 8.93 -4.56 36.95
N LEU A 873 8.31 -4.29 38.10
CA LEU A 873 8.03 -5.24 39.18
C LEU A 873 6.58 -5.76 39.17
N ASP A 874 5.71 -5.26 38.29
CA ASP A 874 4.32 -5.73 38.22
C ASP A 874 4.25 -7.17 37.71
N GLU A 875 3.34 -7.96 38.27
CA GLU A 875 3.08 -9.34 37.84
C GLU A 875 2.61 -9.34 36.37
N HIS A 876 3.37 -10.01 35.50
CA HIS A 876 3.13 -10.06 34.06
C HIS A 876 2.68 -11.45 33.58
N TYR A 877 2.56 -12.42 34.48
CA TYR A 877 2.28 -13.81 34.13
C TYR A 877 0.80 -14.14 34.22
N ALA A 878 0.39 -15.12 33.42
CA ALA A 878 -0.96 -15.62 33.51
C ALA A 878 -1.15 -16.35 34.86
N PRO A 879 -2.23 -16.09 35.61
CA PRO A 879 -2.48 -16.79 36.88
C PRO A 879 -2.95 -18.25 36.66
N ILE A 880 -3.47 -18.54 35.47
CA ILE A 880 -4.03 -19.84 35.07
C ILE A 880 -3.49 -20.27 33.70
N ASN A 881 -3.61 -21.55 33.37
CA ASN A 881 -3.11 -22.15 32.12
C ASN A 881 -1.60 -21.96 31.95
N THR A 882 -0.84 -22.20 33.01
CA THR A 882 0.62 -22.03 33.01
C THR A 882 1.35 -23.36 32.88
N ILE A 883 2.46 -23.33 32.14
CA ILE A 883 3.41 -24.42 32.02
C ILE A 883 4.68 -24.03 32.78
N THR A 884 4.96 -24.70 33.89
CA THR A 884 6.23 -24.53 34.60
C THR A 884 7.22 -25.59 34.10
N LEU A 885 8.21 -25.15 33.32
CA LEU A 885 9.19 -26.04 32.69
C LEU A 885 10.46 -26.11 33.53
N ILE A 886 10.74 -27.28 34.10
CA ILE A 886 12.02 -27.58 34.76
C ILE A 886 13.03 -28.05 33.71
N HIS A 887 14.24 -27.48 33.72
CA HIS A 887 15.32 -27.86 32.81
C HIS A 887 16.68 -28.00 33.51
N ALA A 888 17.59 -28.78 32.92
CA ALA A 888 18.93 -29.05 33.49
C ALA A 888 19.98 -27.97 33.21
N ASN A 889 19.86 -27.27 32.08
CA ASN A 889 20.86 -26.29 31.65
C ASN A 889 20.60 -24.89 32.25
N SER A 890 21.50 -23.93 32.02
CA SER A 890 21.28 -22.53 32.41
C SER A 890 20.10 -21.87 31.65
N GLN A 891 19.79 -22.37 30.45
CA GLN A 891 18.64 -21.93 29.64
C GLN A 891 17.86 -23.16 29.15
N PRO A 892 16.53 -23.08 29.02
CA PRO A 892 15.73 -24.17 28.48
C PRO A 892 15.97 -24.33 26.97
N ASN A 893 16.01 -25.57 26.49
CA ASN A 893 16.07 -25.83 25.04
C ASN A 893 14.64 -25.84 24.47
N LEU A 894 14.24 -24.71 23.87
CA LEU A 894 12.92 -24.50 23.28
C LEU A 894 12.99 -24.27 21.76
N SER A 895 13.99 -24.85 21.11
CA SER A 895 14.28 -24.61 19.68
C SER A 895 13.12 -24.98 18.74
N ILE A 896 12.25 -25.91 19.13
CA ILE A 896 11.07 -26.32 18.35
C ILE A 896 9.98 -25.25 18.35
N LEU A 897 9.85 -24.46 19.42
CA LEU A 897 8.82 -23.42 19.50
C LEU A 897 9.04 -22.28 18.48
N ARG A 898 10.24 -22.17 17.92
CA ARG A 898 10.53 -21.22 16.81
C ARG A 898 9.76 -21.52 15.53
N TYR A 899 9.31 -22.77 15.34
CA TYR A 899 8.45 -23.11 14.22
C TYR A 899 7.02 -22.54 14.39
N PHE A 900 6.64 -22.16 15.61
CA PHE A 900 5.36 -21.54 15.97
C PHE A 900 5.52 -20.06 16.34
N ASP A 901 6.51 -19.38 15.75
CA ASP A 901 6.76 -17.94 15.96
C ASP A 901 7.03 -17.51 17.41
N TYR A 902 7.42 -18.44 18.28
CA TYR A 902 7.88 -18.15 19.64
C TYR A 902 9.42 -18.20 19.74
N ASP A 903 10.04 -17.06 20.03
CA ASP A 903 11.47 -17.00 20.34
C ASP A 903 11.72 -16.80 21.84
N ALA A 904 12.17 -17.87 22.50
CA ALA A 904 12.52 -17.86 23.91
C ALA A 904 13.74 -16.96 24.23
N THR A 905 14.50 -16.52 23.21
CA THR A 905 15.69 -15.67 23.43
C THR A 905 15.38 -14.18 23.53
N ASP A 906 14.18 -13.74 23.14
CA ASP A 906 13.75 -12.35 23.32
C ASP A 906 13.15 -12.14 24.72
N PRO A 907 13.85 -11.44 25.65
CA PRO A 907 13.34 -11.22 26.99
C PRO A 907 12.26 -10.13 27.04
N ASN A 908 11.98 -9.41 25.95
CA ASN A 908 11.02 -8.30 25.94
C ASN A 908 10.35 -8.11 24.56
N PRO A 909 9.49 -9.05 24.16
CA PRO A 909 8.81 -9.00 22.88
C PRO A 909 7.91 -7.76 22.78
N THR A 910 7.83 -7.16 21.59
CA THR A 910 6.93 -6.03 21.33
C THR A 910 5.50 -6.52 21.18
N TYR A 911 4.54 -5.81 21.79
CA TYR A 911 3.12 -6.10 21.63
C TYR A 911 2.65 -5.95 20.17
N PRO A 912 1.80 -6.85 19.64
CA PRO A 912 1.28 -8.06 20.28
C PRO A 912 2.36 -9.14 20.41
N TYR A 913 2.54 -9.67 21.62
CA TYR A 913 3.50 -10.74 21.90
C TYR A 913 2.79 -12.10 21.96
N HIS A 914 3.55 -13.17 21.75
CA HIS A 914 3.05 -14.54 21.78
C HIS A 914 2.53 -14.94 23.19
N PRO A 915 1.36 -15.61 23.33
CA PRO A 915 0.77 -15.96 24.64
C PRO A 915 1.70 -16.79 25.56
N LEU A 916 2.48 -17.71 25.00
CA LEU A 916 3.55 -18.41 25.72
C LEU A 916 4.50 -17.51 26.52
N PHE A 917 4.71 -16.24 26.17
CA PHE A 917 5.57 -15.35 26.95
C PHE A 917 5.09 -15.20 28.40
N THR A 918 3.77 -15.18 28.63
CA THR A 918 3.14 -15.04 29.95
C THR A 918 2.81 -16.37 30.61
N ASN A 919 2.60 -17.42 29.81
CA ASN A 919 2.12 -18.72 30.29
C ASN A 919 3.25 -19.76 30.47
N LEU A 920 4.41 -19.57 29.84
CA LEU A 920 5.57 -20.46 29.97
C LEU A 920 6.57 -19.93 31.01
N LEU A 921 6.74 -20.69 32.09
CA LEU A 921 7.53 -20.34 33.27
C LEU A 921 8.73 -21.29 33.40
N PRO A 922 9.86 -21.03 32.73
CA PRO A 922 11.03 -21.89 32.82
C PRO A 922 11.80 -21.69 34.14
N ILE A 923 12.25 -22.79 34.72
CA ILE A 923 13.04 -22.85 35.95
C ILE A 923 14.14 -23.91 35.81
N SER A 924 15.35 -23.63 36.28
CA SER A 924 16.43 -24.63 36.30
C SER A 924 16.34 -25.54 37.54
N TRP A 925 16.89 -26.76 37.46
CA TRP A 925 17.01 -27.64 38.63
C TRP A 925 17.75 -26.97 39.82
N LEU A 926 18.77 -26.15 39.53
CA LEU A 926 19.50 -25.37 40.54
C LEU A 926 18.56 -24.41 41.28
N GLN A 927 17.79 -23.62 40.53
CA GLN A 927 16.82 -22.66 41.07
C GLN A 927 15.71 -23.33 41.88
N LEU A 928 15.30 -24.55 41.51
CA LEU A 928 14.28 -25.29 42.24
C LEU A 928 14.80 -25.87 43.57
N VAL A 929 15.98 -26.50 43.54
CA VAL A 929 16.55 -27.24 44.68
C VAL A 929 17.24 -26.28 45.66
N SER A 930 18.12 -25.41 45.15
CA SER A 930 18.95 -24.49 45.92
C SER A 930 18.92 -23.07 45.31
N PRO A 931 17.82 -22.33 45.45
CA PRO A 931 17.67 -21.01 44.82
C PRO A 931 18.68 -19.96 45.30
N GLN A 932 19.20 -20.10 46.52
CA GLN A 932 20.21 -19.18 47.07
C GLN A 932 21.55 -19.26 46.34
N ASP A 933 21.84 -20.39 45.69
CA ASP A 933 23.06 -20.59 44.90
C ASP A 933 22.97 -19.94 43.51
N ASP A 934 21.76 -19.55 43.06
CA ASP A 934 21.56 -18.81 41.82
C ASP A 934 21.69 -17.29 42.06
N VAL A 935 22.67 -16.68 41.41
CA VAL A 935 22.94 -15.23 41.49
C VAL A 935 21.73 -14.42 41.02
N VAL A 936 20.98 -14.91 40.02
CA VAL A 936 19.82 -14.18 39.48
C VAL A 936 18.66 -14.12 40.47
N TYR A 937 18.54 -15.11 41.37
CA TYR A 937 17.52 -15.12 42.41
C TYR A 937 17.98 -14.36 43.67
N SER A 938 19.23 -14.54 44.10
CA SER A 938 19.74 -13.99 45.37
C SER A 938 20.09 -12.50 45.31
N GLU A 939 20.62 -11.99 44.19
CA GLU A 939 21.04 -10.58 44.08
C GLU A 939 19.92 -9.67 43.57
N GLN A 940 19.27 -8.93 44.47
CA GLN A 940 18.32 -7.87 44.08
C GLN A 940 19.04 -6.69 43.41
N PRO A 941 18.64 -6.28 42.19
CA PRO A 941 19.18 -5.08 41.56
C PRO A 941 18.87 -3.84 42.41
N PRO A 942 19.80 -2.87 42.53
CA PRO A 942 19.58 -1.69 43.36
C PRO A 942 18.43 -0.84 42.81
N ASP A 943 17.56 -0.34 43.69
CA ASP A 943 16.51 0.61 43.32
C ASP A 943 17.13 2.00 43.11
N VAL A 944 16.85 2.59 41.95
CA VAL A 944 17.40 3.88 41.51
C VAL A 944 16.24 4.82 41.26
N ALA A 945 16.35 6.06 41.73
CA ALA A 945 15.28 7.05 41.59
C ALA A 945 14.99 7.35 40.10
N PRO A 946 13.72 7.58 39.70
CA PRO A 946 13.36 7.89 38.32
C PRO A 946 14.10 9.10 37.74
N GLU A 947 14.39 10.09 38.59
CA GLU A 947 15.18 11.28 38.25
C GLU A 947 16.61 10.93 37.86
N GLU A 948 17.27 10.05 38.63
CA GLU A 948 18.62 9.58 38.33
C GLU A 948 18.63 8.71 37.06
N LEU A 949 17.62 7.85 36.86
CA LEU A 949 17.48 7.05 35.64
C LEU A 949 17.30 7.90 34.39
N ALA A 950 16.65 9.06 34.49
CA ALA A 950 16.51 10.00 33.38
C ALA A 950 17.85 10.55 32.90
N THR A 951 18.82 10.70 33.82
CA THR A 951 20.19 11.18 33.51
C THR A 951 21.07 10.12 32.83
N TRP A 952 20.71 8.83 32.92
CA TRP A 952 21.51 7.76 32.37
C TRP A 952 21.41 7.67 30.83
N LYS A 953 22.52 7.30 30.18
CA LYS A 953 22.54 6.97 28.74
C LYS A 953 21.54 5.84 28.44
N ALA A 954 20.88 5.91 27.28
CA ALA A 954 19.81 4.98 26.88
C ALA A 954 20.18 3.49 27.02
N ASN A 955 21.42 3.10 26.69
CA ASN A 955 21.90 1.73 26.83
C ASN A 955 22.00 1.29 28.32
N ARG A 956 22.54 2.16 29.19
CA ARG A 956 22.65 1.89 30.64
C ARG A 956 21.26 1.78 31.27
N ARG A 957 20.35 2.69 30.93
CA ARG A 957 18.94 2.66 31.35
C ARG A 957 18.23 1.39 30.85
N GLY A 958 18.44 1.00 29.60
CA GLY A 958 17.90 -0.26 29.05
C GLY A 958 18.38 -1.50 29.81
N ASN A 959 19.68 -1.58 30.12
CA ASN A 959 20.27 -2.68 30.88
C ASN A 959 19.74 -2.76 32.33
N TYR A 960 19.50 -1.61 32.96
CA TYR A 960 18.90 -1.52 34.29
C TYR A 960 17.52 -2.18 34.35
N HIS A 961 16.60 -1.72 33.50
CA HIS A 961 15.24 -2.28 33.42
C HIS A 961 15.25 -3.76 33.00
N ARG A 962 16.20 -4.19 32.14
CA ARG A 962 16.37 -5.60 31.78
C ARG A 962 16.80 -6.47 32.97
N LYS A 963 17.73 -5.98 33.81
CA LYS A 963 18.16 -6.71 35.02
C LYS A 963 17.02 -6.83 36.05
N ARG A 964 16.28 -5.74 36.31
CA ARG A 964 15.13 -5.74 37.23
C ARG A 964 14.04 -6.71 36.79
N ARG A 965 13.59 -6.63 35.54
CA ARG A 965 12.60 -7.58 35.00
C ARG A 965 13.07 -9.03 35.06
N ARG A 966 14.34 -9.30 34.77
CA ARG A 966 14.91 -10.66 34.85
C ARG A 966 14.90 -11.18 36.30
N TRP A 967 15.29 -10.36 37.26
CA TRP A 967 15.26 -10.70 38.68
C TRP A 967 13.83 -10.93 39.17
N ALA A 968 12.91 -10.01 38.90
CA ALA A 968 11.50 -10.12 39.27
C ALA A 968 10.87 -11.40 38.70
N ARG A 969 11.06 -11.65 37.39
CA ARG A 969 10.65 -12.89 36.71
C ARG A 969 11.19 -14.14 37.41
N SER A 970 12.50 -14.19 37.65
CA SER A 970 13.14 -15.37 38.22
C SER A 970 12.63 -15.63 39.64
N ARG A 971 12.47 -14.58 40.44
CA ARG A 971 11.99 -14.68 41.81
C ARG A 971 10.54 -15.16 41.88
N GLU A 972 9.65 -14.56 41.09
CA GLU A 972 8.24 -14.95 41.04
C GLU A 972 8.07 -16.40 40.57
N ILE A 973 8.79 -16.83 39.53
CA ILE A 973 8.75 -18.21 39.04
C ILE A 973 9.24 -19.18 40.13
N VAL A 974 10.36 -18.89 40.78
CA VAL A 974 10.93 -19.78 41.82
C VAL A 974 10.00 -19.85 43.04
N ASP A 975 9.54 -18.71 43.55
CA ASP A 975 8.70 -18.64 44.74
C ASP A 975 7.34 -19.32 44.45
N SER A 976 6.70 -19.01 43.32
CA SER A 976 5.43 -19.64 42.90
C SER A 976 5.54 -21.13 42.61
N THR A 977 6.72 -21.62 42.20
CA THR A 977 6.97 -23.05 41.97
C THR A 977 7.17 -23.80 43.29
N ARG A 978 7.93 -23.22 44.24
CA ARG A 978 8.17 -23.85 45.55
C ARG A 978 6.94 -23.84 46.47
N LEU A 979 5.98 -22.93 46.24
CA LEU A 979 4.66 -22.98 46.88
C LEU A 979 3.87 -24.24 46.50
N GLY A 980 4.16 -24.86 45.35
CA GLY A 980 3.49 -26.07 44.87
C GLY A 980 2.05 -25.82 44.40
N GLY A 981 1.23 -26.86 44.46
CA GLY A 981 -0.17 -26.81 44.02
C GLY A 981 -0.37 -27.11 42.54
N PHE A 982 0.55 -27.83 41.91
CA PHE A 982 0.42 -28.19 40.49
C PHE A 982 -0.66 -29.26 40.27
N SER A 983 -1.47 -29.03 39.24
CA SER A 983 -2.60 -29.86 38.84
C SER A 983 -2.17 -31.16 38.15
N GLY A 984 -0.97 -31.23 37.58
CA GLY A 984 -0.44 -32.43 36.92
C GLY A 984 1.05 -32.35 36.62
N LEU A 985 1.67 -33.51 36.38
CA LEU A 985 3.08 -33.66 36.00
C LEU A 985 3.22 -34.38 34.66
N ALA A 986 3.91 -33.76 33.71
CA ALA A 986 4.28 -34.35 32.43
C ALA A 986 5.81 -34.37 32.26
N VAL A 987 6.39 -35.54 31.99
CA VAL A 987 7.85 -35.68 31.85
C VAL A 987 8.19 -36.40 30.57
N ALA A 988 9.11 -35.84 29.79
CA ALA A 988 9.81 -36.49 28.70
C ALA A 988 11.28 -36.09 28.77
N SER A 989 12.09 -36.87 29.48
CA SER A 989 13.48 -36.55 29.78
C SER A 989 14.37 -37.79 29.69
N THR A 990 15.67 -37.55 29.47
CA THR A 990 16.71 -38.56 29.57
C THR A 990 17.21 -38.79 31.00
N MET A 991 16.81 -37.92 31.94
CA MET A 991 17.16 -38.04 33.34
C MET A 991 16.45 -39.22 34.00
N ASP A 992 17.05 -39.73 35.08
CA ASP A 992 16.47 -40.79 35.88
C ASP A 992 15.09 -40.37 36.47
N PRO A 993 13.99 -41.10 36.14
CA PRO A 993 12.65 -40.76 36.60
C PRO A 993 12.49 -40.74 38.13
N VAL A 994 13.26 -41.56 38.86
CA VAL A 994 13.21 -41.62 40.32
C VAL A 994 13.70 -40.30 40.91
N SER A 995 14.83 -39.80 40.41
CA SER A 995 15.40 -38.50 40.80
C SER A 995 14.47 -37.33 40.48
N ILE A 996 13.79 -37.36 39.32
CA ILE A 996 12.79 -36.34 38.96
C ILE A 996 11.62 -36.35 39.94
N LEU A 997 11.05 -37.52 40.23
CA LEU A 997 9.87 -37.63 41.10
C LEU A 997 10.16 -37.26 42.54
N ARG A 998 11.37 -37.53 43.05
CA ARG A 998 11.79 -37.11 44.40
C ARG A 998 11.59 -35.61 44.65
N HIS A 999 11.90 -34.78 43.66
CA HIS A 999 11.81 -33.32 43.79
C HIS A 999 10.48 -32.74 43.29
N THR A 1000 9.76 -33.44 42.41
CA THR A 1000 8.50 -32.94 41.82
C THR A 1000 7.24 -33.41 42.54
N LEU A 1001 7.22 -34.62 43.12
CA LEU A 1001 6.08 -35.14 43.90
C LEU A 1001 5.59 -34.21 45.03
N PRO A 1002 6.48 -33.55 45.80
CA PRO A 1002 6.04 -32.65 46.87
C PRO A 1002 5.36 -31.37 46.35
N LEU A 1003 5.56 -31.02 45.08
CA LEU A 1003 5.00 -29.83 44.46
C LEU A 1003 3.59 -30.07 43.90
N LEU A 1004 3.22 -31.34 43.67
CA LEU A 1004 1.92 -31.71 43.12
C LEU A 1004 0.82 -31.63 44.18
N ALA A 1005 -0.36 -31.15 43.78
CA ALA A 1005 -1.54 -31.21 44.63
C ALA A 1005 -1.99 -32.68 44.85
N GLY A 1006 -2.73 -32.91 45.95
CA GLY A 1006 -3.33 -34.21 46.20
C GLY A 1006 -4.36 -34.56 45.13
N GLY A 1007 -4.23 -35.74 44.53
CA GLY A 1007 -5.06 -36.16 43.40
C GLY A 1007 -4.61 -35.62 42.05
N SER A 1008 -3.42 -35.00 41.94
CA SER A 1008 -2.85 -34.64 40.64
C SER A 1008 -2.30 -35.88 39.93
N PRO A 1009 -2.57 -36.06 38.63
CA PRO A 1009 -2.01 -37.16 37.87
C PRO A 1009 -0.54 -36.92 37.50
N ILE A 1010 0.16 -38.03 37.31
CA ILE A 1010 1.57 -38.11 36.95
C ILE A 1010 1.67 -38.90 35.65
N ALA A 1011 2.35 -38.35 34.66
CA ALA A 1011 2.62 -39.03 33.39
C ALA A 1011 4.09 -38.83 32.99
N ILE A 1012 4.83 -39.93 32.88
CA ILE A 1012 6.27 -39.92 32.57
C ILE A 1012 6.55 -40.80 31.37
N TYR A 1013 7.08 -40.21 30.31
CA TYR A 1013 7.48 -40.89 29.10
C TYR A 1013 8.96 -41.29 29.13
N SER A 1014 9.23 -42.50 28.64
CA SER A 1014 10.58 -42.99 28.35
C SER A 1014 10.55 -43.80 27.04
N PRO A 1015 11.58 -43.70 26.18
CA PRO A 1015 11.68 -44.56 24.99
C PRO A 1015 11.78 -46.05 25.37
N THR A 1016 12.43 -46.38 26.49
CA THR A 1016 12.62 -47.76 26.95
C THR A 1016 11.87 -48.03 28.27
N ILE A 1017 11.59 -49.31 28.55
CA ILE A 1017 10.73 -49.72 29.66
C ILE A 1017 11.46 -49.77 31.01
N GLU A 1018 12.77 -50.02 31.00
CA GLU A 1018 13.58 -50.33 32.18
C GLU A 1018 13.59 -49.21 33.24
N PRO A 1019 13.75 -47.91 32.87
CA PRO A 1019 13.69 -46.83 33.85
C PRO A 1019 12.30 -46.72 34.51
N LEU A 1020 11.24 -46.99 33.74
CA LEU A 1020 9.87 -46.90 34.23
C LEU A 1020 9.46 -48.11 35.07
N SER A 1021 10.01 -49.29 34.79
CA SER A 1021 9.76 -50.48 35.60
C SER A 1021 10.47 -50.38 36.96
N GLN A 1022 11.69 -49.84 37.01
CA GLN A 1022 12.39 -49.50 38.25
C GLN A 1022 11.59 -48.48 39.08
N LEU A 1023 11.05 -47.46 38.41
CA LEU A 1023 10.19 -46.48 39.07
C LEU A 1023 8.88 -47.11 39.60
N ALA A 1024 8.24 -47.98 38.82
CA ALA A 1024 7.02 -48.66 39.23
C ALA A 1024 7.25 -49.59 40.43
N ASP A 1025 8.41 -50.25 40.50
CA ASP A 1025 8.78 -51.08 41.66
C ASP A 1025 8.88 -50.27 42.95
N CYS A 1026 9.31 -49.00 42.89
CA CYS A 1026 9.33 -48.10 44.04
C CYS A 1026 7.94 -47.94 44.69
N PHE A 1027 6.85 -48.12 43.94
CA PHE A 1027 5.46 -48.03 44.41
C PHE A 1027 4.75 -49.38 44.45
N SER A 1028 5.49 -50.48 44.39
CA SER A 1028 4.93 -51.83 44.43
C SER A 1028 4.18 -52.10 45.74
N ILE A 1029 3.27 -53.07 45.71
CA ILE A 1029 2.53 -53.49 46.91
C ILE A 1029 3.49 -54.02 47.98
N GLY A 1030 4.55 -54.73 47.56
CA GLY A 1030 5.58 -55.27 48.46
C GLY A 1030 6.34 -54.17 49.20
N ARG A 1031 6.87 -53.16 48.49
CA ARG A 1031 7.56 -52.04 49.13
C ARG A 1031 6.63 -51.19 50.00
N ARG A 1032 5.38 -51.00 49.59
CA ARG A 1032 4.37 -50.33 50.44
C ARG A 1032 4.10 -51.09 51.75
N ALA A 1033 3.99 -52.42 51.69
CA ALA A 1033 3.79 -53.23 52.89
C ALA A 1033 5.03 -53.17 53.81
N ALA A 1034 6.23 -53.27 53.24
CA ALA A 1034 7.50 -53.17 53.97
C ALA A 1034 7.67 -51.80 54.66
N TRP A 1035 7.30 -50.71 53.98
CA TRP A 1035 7.31 -49.35 54.53
C TRP A 1035 6.40 -49.19 55.75
N VAL A 1036 5.23 -49.84 55.75
CA VAL A 1036 4.28 -49.77 56.87
C VAL A 1036 4.71 -50.69 58.02
N SER A 1037 5.29 -51.86 57.73
CA SER A 1037 5.72 -52.81 58.77
C SER A 1037 7.06 -52.46 59.41
N SER A 1038 7.99 -51.92 58.63
CA SER A 1038 9.39 -51.66 59.01
C SER A 1038 9.88 -50.36 58.34
N PRO A 1039 9.44 -49.18 58.80
CA PRO A 1039 9.90 -47.92 58.25
C PRO A 1039 11.39 -47.68 58.55
N PRO A 1040 12.12 -46.93 57.69
CA PRO A 1040 13.50 -46.53 57.99
C PRO A 1040 13.59 -45.72 59.28
N THR A 1041 14.68 -45.88 60.04
CA THR A 1041 14.90 -45.17 61.32
C THR A 1041 14.87 -43.64 61.17
N GLU A 1042 15.21 -43.12 59.99
CA GLU A 1042 15.20 -41.71 59.65
C GLU A 1042 13.79 -41.09 59.50
N VAL A 1043 12.74 -41.93 59.47
CA VAL A 1043 11.35 -41.58 59.17
C VAL A 1043 10.52 -41.50 60.46
N GLU A 1044 10.99 -42.13 61.55
CA GLU A 1044 10.30 -42.15 62.84
C GLU A 1044 10.19 -40.73 63.45
N GLY A 1045 8.98 -40.33 63.82
CA GLY A 1045 8.71 -39.05 64.50
C GLY A 1045 8.61 -37.81 63.59
N LYS A 1046 8.79 -37.95 62.27
CA LYS A 1046 8.62 -36.84 61.31
C LYS A 1046 7.16 -36.54 61.04
N THR A 1047 6.85 -35.26 60.81
CA THR A 1047 5.52 -34.81 60.37
C THR A 1047 5.25 -35.23 58.91
N GLN A 1048 3.98 -35.33 58.51
CA GLN A 1048 3.62 -35.71 57.13
C GLN A 1048 4.26 -34.77 56.08
N ALA A 1049 4.39 -33.47 56.37
CA ALA A 1049 5.02 -32.51 55.48
C ALA A 1049 6.54 -32.73 55.33
N GLU A 1050 7.22 -33.20 56.38
CA GLU A 1050 8.63 -33.59 56.35
C GLU A 1050 8.83 -34.93 55.65
N LEU A 1051 7.88 -35.86 55.79
CA LEU A 1051 7.87 -37.15 55.09
C LEU A 1051 7.63 -37.01 53.59
N ASP A 1052 6.82 -36.04 53.17
CA ASP A 1052 6.59 -35.73 51.77
C ASP A 1052 7.87 -35.21 51.09
N ARG A 1053 8.76 -34.54 51.83
CA ARG A 1053 10.04 -33.98 51.34
C ARG A 1053 11.26 -34.83 51.69
N TRP A 1054 11.05 -36.07 52.14
CA TRP A 1054 12.16 -36.95 52.55
C TRP A 1054 13.05 -37.34 51.36
N GLY A 1055 14.37 -37.33 51.58
CA GLY A 1055 15.39 -37.53 50.54
C GLY A 1055 15.56 -38.97 50.03
N GLY A 1056 14.87 -39.94 50.62
CA GLY A 1056 14.99 -41.37 50.29
C GLY A 1056 16.18 -42.06 50.96
N SER A 1057 16.16 -43.39 50.97
CA SER A 1057 17.27 -44.28 51.37
C SER A 1057 17.58 -45.27 50.24
N GLU A 1058 18.63 -46.10 50.39
CA GLU A 1058 18.96 -47.14 49.39
C GLU A 1058 17.83 -48.16 49.21
N GLU A 1059 17.14 -48.52 50.29
CA GLU A 1059 16.01 -49.47 50.25
C GLU A 1059 14.71 -48.81 49.75
N PHE A 1060 14.49 -47.54 50.11
CA PHE A 1060 13.32 -46.75 49.70
C PHE A 1060 13.75 -45.44 49.02
N PRO A 1061 14.03 -45.46 47.71
CA PRO A 1061 14.49 -44.26 46.99
C PRO A 1061 13.48 -43.10 46.99
N ILE A 1062 12.19 -43.42 47.09
CA ILE A 1062 11.04 -42.52 47.22
C ILE A 1062 10.07 -43.14 48.23
N ASN A 1063 9.35 -42.30 48.99
CA ASN A 1063 8.28 -42.77 49.86
C ASN A 1063 7.16 -43.47 49.04
N PRO A 1064 6.95 -44.78 49.24
CA PRO A 1064 6.05 -45.58 48.41
C PRO A 1064 4.57 -45.28 48.63
N SER A 1065 4.22 -44.52 49.68
CA SER A 1065 2.83 -44.13 50.00
C SER A 1065 2.32 -42.92 49.22
N LEU A 1066 3.21 -42.19 48.53
CA LEU A 1066 2.88 -40.91 47.89
C LEU A 1066 2.20 -41.03 46.51
N VAL A 1067 2.23 -42.22 45.89
CA VAL A 1067 1.65 -42.47 44.55
C VAL A 1067 0.71 -43.66 44.62
N LEU A 1068 -0.49 -43.48 44.05
CA LEU A 1068 -1.49 -44.53 43.87
C LEU A 1068 -1.62 -44.91 42.39
N GLY A 1069 -1.86 -46.19 42.12
CA GLY A 1069 -2.14 -46.65 40.75
C GLY A 1069 -0.94 -46.60 39.81
N ALA A 1070 0.28 -46.73 40.33
CA ALA A 1070 1.51 -46.81 39.54
C ALA A 1070 1.43 -47.94 38.50
N ALA A 1071 1.38 -47.56 37.22
CA ALA A 1071 1.25 -48.48 36.10
C ALA A 1071 2.12 -48.03 34.92
N VAL A 1072 2.75 -48.99 34.25
CA VAL A 1072 3.50 -48.77 33.00
C VAL A 1072 2.66 -49.30 31.85
N GLN A 1073 2.45 -48.46 30.83
CA GLN A 1073 1.67 -48.80 29.65
C GLN A 1073 2.38 -48.38 28.37
N SER A 1074 1.98 -48.97 27.25
CA SER A 1074 2.45 -48.60 25.92
C SER A 1074 1.27 -48.65 24.94
N SER A 1075 1.41 -47.97 23.81
CA SER A 1075 0.42 -47.87 22.75
C SER A 1075 1.12 -47.94 21.40
N ARG A 1076 0.49 -48.63 20.44
CA ARG A 1076 1.02 -48.77 19.09
C ARG A 1076 -0.05 -48.41 18.08
N ALA A 1077 0.21 -47.33 17.33
CA ALA A 1077 -0.64 -46.97 16.21
C ALA A 1077 -0.23 -47.76 14.96
N ARG A 1078 -1.17 -48.53 14.39
CA ARG A 1078 -0.96 -49.23 13.11
C ARG A 1078 -1.70 -48.49 12.00
N ARG A 1079 -0.95 -48.00 11.01
CA ARG A 1079 -1.54 -47.34 9.83
C ARG A 1079 -2.19 -48.38 8.92
N TRP A 1080 -3.28 -47.98 8.27
CA TRP A 1080 -4.01 -48.81 7.31
C TRP A 1080 -4.00 -48.15 5.94
N GLN A 1081 -3.85 -48.97 4.91
CA GLN A 1081 -4.24 -48.62 3.56
C GLN A 1081 -5.74 -48.90 3.45
N VAL A 1082 -6.53 -47.88 3.13
CA VAL A 1082 -7.98 -48.01 3.02
C VAL A 1082 -8.35 -47.67 1.58
N LEU A 1083 -8.46 -48.72 0.76
CA LEU A 1083 -8.91 -48.63 -0.63
C LEU A 1083 -9.93 -49.75 -0.86
N PRO A 1084 -10.94 -49.54 -1.74
CA PRO A 1084 -11.91 -50.57 -2.09
C PRO A 1084 -11.20 -51.87 -2.51
N GLY A 1085 -11.56 -52.99 -1.88
CA GLY A 1085 -10.97 -54.31 -2.18
C GLY A 1085 -9.48 -54.48 -1.80
N ARG A 1086 -8.82 -53.47 -1.19
CA ARG A 1086 -7.38 -53.51 -0.82
C ARG A 1086 -7.11 -52.94 0.58
N THR A 1087 -8.05 -53.15 1.50
CA THR A 1087 -7.90 -52.68 2.87
C THR A 1087 -7.02 -53.63 3.65
N HIS A 1088 -5.83 -53.19 4.01
CA HIS A 1088 -4.90 -53.95 4.85
C HIS A 1088 -4.05 -52.99 5.68
N PRO A 1089 -3.53 -53.43 6.84
CA PRO A 1089 -2.56 -52.63 7.55
C PRO A 1089 -1.26 -52.51 6.74
N PHE A 1090 -0.49 -51.44 6.95
CA PHE A 1090 0.86 -51.39 6.38
C PHE A 1090 1.69 -52.58 6.91
N MET A 1091 2.40 -53.25 5.99
CA MET A 1091 3.15 -54.48 6.28
C MET A 1091 4.46 -54.20 7.02
N THR A 1092 5.06 -53.05 6.76
CA THR A 1092 6.26 -52.57 7.44
C THR A 1092 6.01 -51.17 8.00
N GLY A 1093 6.47 -50.95 9.22
CA GLY A 1093 6.55 -49.65 9.86
C GLY A 1093 8.02 -49.29 10.09
N ARG A 1094 8.28 -48.03 10.44
CA ARG A 1094 9.60 -47.67 10.94
C ARG A 1094 9.86 -48.40 12.26
N GLY A 1095 11.02 -49.03 12.40
CA GLY A 1095 11.50 -49.50 13.70
C GLY A 1095 11.88 -48.33 14.60
N GLY A 1096 12.05 -48.60 15.90
CA GLY A 1096 12.37 -47.59 16.90
C GLY A 1096 11.90 -48.04 18.28
N ALA A 1097 12.16 -47.22 19.29
CA ALA A 1097 11.68 -47.36 20.64
C ALA A 1097 10.16 -47.39 20.67
N ASP A 1098 9.59 -48.36 21.37
CA ASP A 1098 8.15 -48.52 21.47
C ASP A 1098 7.49 -47.40 22.28
N GLY A 1099 8.24 -46.67 23.10
CA GLY A 1099 7.69 -45.63 23.94
C GLY A 1099 6.81 -46.23 25.04
N PHE A 1100 7.15 -45.90 26.27
CA PHE A 1100 6.45 -46.37 27.45
C PHE A 1100 6.05 -45.16 28.29
N LEU A 1101 4.90 -45.29 28.96
CA LEU A 1101 4.34 -44.26 29.80
C LEU A 1101 4.11 -44.83 31.19
N PHE A 1102 4.73 -44.24 32.19
CA PHE A 1102 4.38 -44.46 33.58
C PHE A 1102 3.26 -43.51 33.97
N THR A 1103 2.25 -44.04 34.64
CA THR A 1103 1.09 -43.29 35.12
C THR A 1103 0.81 -43.57 36.57
N GLY A 1104 0.31 -42.57 37.29
CA GLY A 1104 -0.07 -42.69 38.69
C GLY A 1104 -0.74 -41.40 39.17
N TRP A 1105 -1.25 -41.42 40.39
CA TRP A 1105 -1.93 -40.29 41.02
C TRP A 1105 -1.24 -39.93 42.34
N ARG A 1106 -0.98 -38.65 42.56
CA ARG A 1106 -0.46 -38.16 43.84
C ARG A 1106 -1.46 -38.45 44.95
N ALA A 1107 -1.06 -39.23 45.96
CA ALA A 1107 -1.91 -39.60 47.09
C ALA A 1107 -1.41 -38.93 48.37
N ILE A 1108 -2.30 -38.35 49.17
CA ILE A 1108 -1.96 -37.84 50.50
C ILE A 1108 -2.21 -38.97 51.51
N PRO A 1109 -1.18 -39.54 52.16
CA PRO A 1109 -1.35 -40.60 53.16
C PRO A 1109 -2.16 -40.10 54.36
N ALA A 1110 -3.09 -40.91 54.86
CA ALA A 1110 -3.76 -40.66 56.14
C ALA A 1110 -3.06 -41.45 57.25
N GLU A 1111 -3.03 -40.91 58.48
CA GLU A 1111 -2.41 -41.57 59.63
C GLU A 1111 -2.90 -43.02 59.78
N GLY A 1112 -2.00 -43.99 59.62
CA GLY A 1112 -2.25 -45.41 59.84
C GLY A 1112 -2.97 -46.19 58.72
N ARG A 1113 -3.49 -45.56 57.66
CA ARG A 1113 -4.07 -46.27 56.48
C ARG A 1113 -3.98 -45.46 55.18
N ILE A 1114 -3.63 -46.11 54.07
CA ILE A 1114 -3.73 -45.56 52.71
C ILE A 1114 -5.13 -45.85 52.17
N SER A 1115 -6.05 -44.87 52.23
CA SER A 1115 -7.39 -45.00 51.65
C SER A 1115 -7.76 -43.75 50.84
N ALA A 1116 -8.29 -43.92 49.63
CA ALA A 1116 -8.83 -42.82 48.85
C ALA A 1116 -10.08 -42.25 49.53
N ARG A 1117 -10.02 -40.99 49.98
CA ARG A 1117 -11.20 -40.24 50.44
C ARG A 1117 -11.56 -39.20 49.37
N GLY A 1118 -12.68 -39.41 48.69
CA GLY A 1118 -13.28 -38.33 47.91
C GLY A 1118 -13.79 -37.22 48.83
N LYS A 1119 -13.77 -35.95 48.36
CA LYS A 1119 -14.46 -34.84 49.02
C LYS A 1119 -15.97 -35.12 49.01
N PHE A 1120 -16.50 -35.78 50.04
CA PHE A 1120 -17.95 -35.85 50.23
C PHE A 1120 -18.46 -34.47 50.66
N GLN A 1121 -18.89 -33.64 49.72
CA GLN A 1121 -19.82 -32.57 50.05
C GLN A 1121 -21.13 -33.24 50.49
N LYS A 1122 -21.46 -33.08 51.77
CA LYS A 1122 -22.78 -33.45 52.30
C LYS A 1122 -23.79 -32.68 51.45
N LYS A 1123 -24.62 -33.38 50.67
CA LYS A 1123 -25.76 -32.75 49.98
C LYS A 1123 -26.56 -31.98 51.04
N VAL A 1124 -26.45 -30.65 51.03
CA VAL A 1124 -27.34 -29.78 51.78
C VAL A 1124 -28.70 -29.93 51.10
N LYS A 1125 -29.69 -30.42 51.86
CA LYS A 1125 -31.06 -30.63 51.39
C LYS A 1125 -31.76 -29.31 51.13
#